data_AF-A0A2H3ISI7-F1
#
_entry.id   AF-A0A2H3ISI7-F1
#
_cell.length_a   1.000
_cell.length_b   1.000
_cell.length_c   1.000
_cell.angle_alpha   90.00
_cell.angle_beta   90.00
_cell.angle_gamma   90.00
#
_symmetry.space_group_name_H-M   'P 1'
#
loop_
_entity.id
_entity.type
_entity.pdbx_description
1 polymer ?
#
loop_
_entity_poly.entity_id
_entity_poly.type
_entity_poly.pdbx_seq_one_letter_code
_entity_poly.pdbx_strand_id
1 'polypeptide(L)'
;MLGTPASKRNFSPDASLVLVGIRGSGKRSLGFIAAAALNRRFITEDYYFKEATGLTRHEFLLKFGSHEFQRRDVEVLKMMLDNHRTHCVIECGLGSLTRIIQEHLRRYALTNPVVYLLRDMDQIQRLLQLQDFSVKRLGNGDPYHRTCSNFEYYNLEERVPVDLSLEEGTPDRRSVNYSFKLKDAKEDFTQFVRFITGATTTDPGLDSPFVLLETPPESRSHTHAVLLRLSALQKNIVDLAQLESGGDAIELYIDTWNPDAVSAVAKHVAVLRRIAKLPIIYSIDAESLGIDARTSDGKNGDLYFQILEYGLRLGVEYLTIHLDQDHTRLTQIVQSRGMTKIIGHFTIDLSSGISWEDEACLSIYLEAERLGCQLVRIVKPATKREENDSVRKFVDRVKALAGTHPPIIAFNIGPIGRSSQVFNSTLTSVTHPAIPPSALKTNDPQITSQDAIRALVQSYMLDPLKFYILGASVAYSISPVMHNAAYASCGLSHAYRIPDAPSLALLDEWRHDPHFGGSSVVQPWRVHVAGQLKYKSRHAEAIGAINTVMPLRASADGNIYPLSEQASRRNEAGHIAAWWGENTDWISIMVCLQRNLSPRNAISPVRTTGLVIGAGGMARAAIYAMLQLGCRKIFILNRTLSRAEEVARHFNSWVASSHTDSDAAVRVLRSADEPWPSELAFPSMIVSCVPENRIQGQPPANFVMPLQWLGSPSGGVVVELAYNSLDTPLVRQLRRYREETNTPWVLIDGLEVVAEQGFAQWELMTGRKAPRRLMMTETTPHFFNRLAVNAIPRQHNSSTKKKLSTMHIPAPHTNHFDTTASTLKKRKRDVPWRQEDGNLQGNLQCQFEIQDINMLEPATISTSISQRQWLHLQSTPSNMSATGDMPKKRRILQPHSHNQQQHLRPHSGISVTPPEVHHARKAPPPTLMIPFFDRREISTSSLSVAETYDDDAISPRTMPPTTTTNTNANSKLVLRPCHVCHRKPSTKIMLDAYADCELCGQRACYICLRECNALNCAQQRQPPTNGGVECFDTEMGFHNDHHYHPASAYKGRKRKVCSLCAIEGLTDTGQEIVWCVDCVRREGVHH
;
A
#
# COMPACT_ATOMS: atom_id res chain seq x y z
N MET A 1 -23.67 -8.53 -16.84
CA MET A 1 -23.71 -9.74 -15.97
C MET A 1 -23.17 -9.37 -14.58
N LEU A 2 -24.03 -8.91 -13.67
CA LEU A 2 -23.66 -8.57 -12.28
C LEU A 2 -24.62 -9.21 -11.24
N GLY A 3 -25.45 -10.18 -11.66
CA GLY A 3 -26.41 -10.88 -10.82
C GLY A 3 -25.80 -11.90 -9.86
N THR A 4 -24.94 -11.46 -8.95
CA THR A 4 -24.61 -12.17 -7.71
C THR A 4 -25.38 -11.53 -6.56
N PRO A 5 -26.09 -12.30 -5.71
CA PRO A 5 -26.73 -11.73 -4.52
C PRO A 5 -25.69 -11.14 -3.56
N ALA A 6 -26.09 -10.12 -2.79
CA ALA A 6 -25.22 -9.39 -1.88
C ALA A 6 -24.52 -10.33 -0.86
N SER A 7 -23.25 -10.67 -1.13
CA SER A 7 -22.47 -11.51 -0.24
C SER A 7 -22.03 -10.72 0.99
N LYS A 8 -22.29 -11.22 2.19
CA LYS A 8 -21.75 -10.62 3.43
C LYS A 8 -20.22 -10.65 3.38
N ARG A 9 -19.58 -9.48 3.41
CA ARG A 9 -18.11 -9.31 3.38
C ARG A 9 -17.48 -9.23 4.77
N ASN A 10 -18.11 -9.84 5.76
CA ASN A 10 -17.59 -9.94 7.12
C ASN A 10 -17.25 -11.41 7.39
N PHE A 11 -16.01 -11.68 7.77
CA PHE A 11 -15.43 -13.03 7.84
C PHE A 11 -14.73 -13.22 9.18
N SER A 12 -14.57 -14.47 9.62
CA SER A 12 -13.81 -14.77 10.83
C SER A 12 -12.32 -14.40 10.64
N PRO A 13 -11.61 -13.84 11.65
CA PRO A 13 -10.21 -13.42 11.51
C PRO A 13 -9.22 -14.54 11.12
N ASP A 14 -9.59 -15.80 11.34
CA ASP A 14 -8.85 -16.99 10.91
C ASP A 14 -9.23 -17.49 9.51
N ALA A 15 -10.37 -17.05 8.94
CA ALA A 15 -10.93 -17.59 7.70
C ALA A 15 -9.95 -17.47 6.51
N SER A 16 -9.64 -18.60 5.88
CA SER A 16 -8.67 -18.72 4.79
C SER A 16 -9.02 -17.86 3.57
N LEU A 17 -7.97 -17.31 2.94
CA LEU A 17 -8.05 -16.48 1.75
C LEU A 17 -7.84 -17.34 0.49
N VAL A 18 -8.77 -17.30 -0.46
CA VAL A 18 -8.65 -18.04 -1.74
C VAL A 18 -8.36 -17.08 -2.88
N LEU A 19 -7.43 -17.46 -3.76
CA LEU A 19 -7.03 -16.68 -4.94
C LEU A 19 -7.44 -17.42 -6.23
N VAL A 20 -8.28 -16.78 -7.05
CA VAL A 20 -8.79 -17.30 -8.34
C VAL A 20 -8.44 -16.37 -9.51
N GLY A 21 -8.65 -16.84 -10.74
CA GLY A 21 -8.25 -16.12 -11.98
C GLY A 21 -7.53 -17.06 -12.97
N ILE A 22 -7.36 -16.65 -14.23
CA ILE A 22 -6.61 -17.43 -15.23
C ILE A 22 -5.10 -17.60 -14.89
N ARG A 23 -4.39 -18.34 -15.74
CA ARG A 23 -2.93 -18.45 -15.69
C ARG A 23 -2.31 -17.13 -16.13
N GLY A 24 -1.28 -16.65 -15.42
CA GLY A 24 -0.54 -15.42 -15.76
C GLY A 24 -0.94 -14.17 -14.97
N SER A 25 -2.12 -14.16 -14.32
CA SER A 25 -2.59 -13.02 -13.51
C SER A 25 -1.72 -12.72 -12.28
N GLY A 26 -1.01 -13.72 -11.75
CA GLY A 26 -0.03 -13.56 -10.67
C GLY A 26 -0.32 -14.36 -9.40
N LYS A 27 -1.40 -15.14 -9.36
CA LYS A 27 -1.89 -15.88 -8.17
C LYS A 27 -0.82 -16.45 -7.25
N ARG A 28 0.14 -17.22 -7.78
CA ARG A 28 1.19 -17.85 -6.96
C ARG A 28 2.15 -16.84 -6.30
N SER A 29 2.53 -15.77 -7.00
CA SER A 29 3.39 -14.72 -6.45
C SER A 29 2.66 -13.88 -5.40
N LEU A 30 1.42 -13.48 -5.72
CA LEU A 30 0.55 -12.74 -4.80
C LEU A 30 0.15 -13.60 -3.59
N GLY A 31 -0.01 -14.90 -3.76
CA GLY A 31 -0.28 -15.87 -2.69
C GLY A 31 0.85 -15.98 -1.68
N PHE A 32 2.12 -16.00 -2.13
CA PHE A 32 3.27 -15.88 -1.21
C PHE A 32 3.28 -14.53 -0.46
N ILE A 33 2.94 -13.42 -1.14
CA ILE A 33 2.86 -12.09 -0.51
C ILE A 33 1.75 -12.08 0.56
N ALA A 34 0.56 -12.59 0.26
CA ALA A 34 -0.54 -12.66 1.23
C ALA A 34 -0.26 -13.62 2.40
N ALA A 35 0.36 -14.77 2.15
CA ALA A 35 0.75 -15.71 3.19
C ALA A 35 1.74 -15.08 4.19
N ALA A 36 2.72 -14.31 3.69
CA ALA A 36 3.63 -13.55 4.53
C ALA A 36 2.93 -12.35 5.22
N ALA A 37 2.06 -11.62 4.52
CA ALA A 37 1.35 -10.44 5.03
C ALA A 37 0.39 -10.77 6.19
N LEU A 38 -0.23 -11.96 6.14
CA LEU A 38 -1.22 -12.46 7.09
C LEU A 38 -0.66 -13.48 8.09
N ASN A 39 0.62 -13.86 7.98
CA ASN A 39 1.26 -14.95 8.74
C ASN A 39 0.49 -16.29 8.69
N ARG A 40 0.22 -16.78 7.47
CA ARG A 40 -0.62 -17.96 7.19
C ARG A 40 0.09 -19.00 6.31
N ARG A 41 -0.34 -20.27 6.38
CA ARG A 41 0.17 -21.33 5.49
C ARG A 41 -0.22 -21.06 4.04
N PHE A 42 0.72 -21.13 3.10
CA PHE A 42 0.42 -21.08 1.67
C PHE A 42 0.22 -22.49 1.10
N ILE A 43 -0.88 -22.71 0.35
CA ILE A 43 -1.24 -23.98 -0.27
C ILE A 43 -1.49 -23.74 -1.77
N THR A 44 -0.91 -24.57 -2.63
CA THR A 44 -1.14 -24.52 -4.09
C THR A 44 -1.76 -25.82 -4.60
N GLU A 45 -2.73 -25.71 -5.50
CA GLU A 45 -3.45 -26.86 -6.10
C GLU A 45 -2.51 -27.94 -6.67
N ASP A 46 -1.41 -27.55 -7.33
CA ASP A 46 -0.38 -28.46 -7.85
C ASP A 46 0.30 -29.33 -6.77
N TYR A 47 0.50 -28.78 -5.57
CA TYR A 47 1.15 -29.47 -4.46
C TYR A 47 0.16 -30.41 -3.76
N TYR A 48 -1.02 -29.88 -3.42
CA TYR A 48 -2.05 -30.66 -2.73
C TYR A 48 -2.57 -31.82 -3.58
N PHE A 49 -2.61 -31.68 -4.91
CA PHE A 49 -2.92 -32.81 -5.80
C PHE A 49 -1.86 -33.92 -5.72
N LYS A 50 -0.57 -33.58 -5.60
CA LYS A 50 0.47 -34.59 -5.39
C LYS A 50 0.36 -35.26 -4.02
N GLU A 51 0.08 -34.48 -2.98
CA GLU A 51 -0.15 -34.97 -1.62
C GLU A 51 -1.36 -35.93 -1.56
N ALA A 52 -2.48 -35.57 -2.19
CA ALA A 52 -3.74 -36.31 -2.18
C ALA A 52 -3.86 -37.48 -3.19
N THR A 53 -2.85 -37.71 -4.03
CA THR A 53 -2.85 -38.80 -5.04
C THR A 53 -1.52 -39.55 -5.19
N GLY A 54 -0.45 -39.11 -4.53
CA GLY A 54 0.91 -39.62 -4.70
C GLY A 54 1.60 -39.21 -6.00
N LEU A 55 0.85 -38.67 -6.98
CA LEU A 55 1.32 -38.35 -8.33
C LEU A 55 1.13 -36.88 -8.64
N THR A 56 2.03 -36.25 -9.40
CA THR A 56 1.73 -34.93 -9.96
C THR A 56 0.52 -35.03 -10.90
N ARG A 57 -0.20 -33.92 -11.08
CA ARG A 57 -1.26 -33.76 -12.10
C ARG A 57 -0.84 -34.26 -13.48
N HIS A 58 0.46 -34.18 -13.81
CA HIS A 58 0.99 -34.68 -15.08
C HIS A 58 1.09 -36.20 -15.14
N GLU A 59 1.66 -36.83 -14.12
CA GLU A 59 1.83 -38.28 -14.05
C GLU A 59 0.46 -38.97 -13.93
N PHE A 60 -0.44 -38.40 -13.13
CA PHE A 60 -1.82 -38.87 -13.00
C PHE A 60 -2.56 -38.84 -14.35
N LEU A 61 -2.50 -37.71 -15.06
CA LEU A 61 -3.08 -37.56 -16.41
C LEU A 61 -2.52 -38.57 -17.42
N LEU A 62 -1.21 -38.85 -17.39
CA LEU A 62 -0.59 -39.84 -18.26
C LEU A 62 -1.00 -41.28 -17.92
N LYS A 63 -1.20 -41.57 -16.63
CA LYS A 63 -1.53 -42.92 -16.12
C LYS A 63 -3.02 -43.27 -16.23
N PHE A 64 -3.91 -42.30 -16.05
CA PHE A 64 -5.36 -42.52 -15.94
C PHE A 64 -6.21 -41.79 -17.01
N GLY A 65 -5.59 -40.98 -17.87
CA GLY A 65 -6.29 -40.25 -18.94
C GLY A 65 -7.00 -38.98 -18.47
N SER A 66 -7.66 -38.31 -19.42
CA SER A 66 -8.25 -36.96 -19.24
C SER A 66 -9.51 -36.94 -18.37
N HIS A 67 -10.46 -37.84 -18.63
CA HIS A 67 -11.73 -37.91 -17.89
C HIS A 67 -11.52 -38.20 -16.39
N GLU A 68 -10.71 -39.22 -16.06
CA GLU A 68 -10.42 -39.55 -14.66
C GLU A 68 -9.58 -38.46 -13.98
N PHE A 69 -8.65 -37.83 -14.70
CA PHE A 69 -7.96 -36.63 -14.21
C PHE A 69 -8.96 -35.51 -13.87
N GLN A 70 -9.91 -35.18 -14.75
CA GLN A 70 -10.90 -34.12 -14.49
C GLN A 70 -11.80 -34.44 -13.29
N ARG A 71 -12.27 -35.69 -13.16
CA ARG A 71 -13.05 -36.15 -12.01
C ARG A 71 -12.26 -35.98 -10.71
N ARG A 72 -11.04 -36.55 -10.66
CA ARG A 72 -10.19 -36.52 -9.47
C ARG A 72 -9.73 -35.10 -9.12
N ASP A 73 -9.53 -34.24 -10.10
CA ASP A 73 -9.16 -32.83 -9.89
C ASP A 73 -10.27 -32.05 -9.19
N VAL A 74 -11.52 -32.25 -9.59
CA VAL A 74 -12.70 -31.64 -8.94
C VAL A 74 -12.92 -32.17 -7.52
N GLU A 75 -12.67 -33.46 -7.26
CA GLU A 75 -12.69 -34.03 -5.91
C GLU A 75 -11.61 -33.40 -5.01
N VAL A 76 -10.35 -33.41 -5.47
CA VAL A 76 -9.20 -32.93 -4.71
C VAL A 76 -9.26 -31.43 -4.46
N LEU A 77 -9.76 -30.63 -5.41
CA LEU A 77 -9.90 -29.18 -5.26
C LEU A 77 -10.99 -28.80 -4.23
N LYS A 78 -12.11 -29.55 -4.16
CA LYS A 78 -13.07 -29.41 -3.05
C LYS A 78 -12.42 -29.78 -1.72
N MET A 79 -11.77 -30.96 -1.66
CA MET A 79 -11.10 -31.43 -0.45
C MET A 79 -10.01 -30.47 0.04
N MET A 80 -9.32 -29.76 -0.87
CA MET A 80 -8.33 -28.73 -0.52
C MET A 80 -9.01 -27.55 0.19
N LEU A 81 -10.13 -27.07 -0.35
CA LEU A 81 -10.88 -25.93 0.17
C LEU A 81 -11.54 -26.26 1.52
N ASP A 82 -12.25 -27.40 1.59
CA ASP A 82 -13.01 -27.82 2.78
C ASP A 82 -12.09 -28.20 3.96
N ASN A 83 -10.94 -28.82 3.72
CA ASN A 83 -9.99 -29.18 4.79
C ASN A 83 -9.17 -27.98 5.32
N HIS A 84 -9.14 -26.84 4.62
CA HIS A 84 -8.28 -25.70 4.93
C HIS A 84 -9.04 -24.38 5.03
N ARG A 85 -10.25 -24.40 5.61
CA ARG A 85 -11.10 -23.21 5.75
C ARG A 85 -10.55 -22.12 6.67
N THR A 86 -9.53 -22.41 7.47
CA THR A 86 -8.88 -21.47 8.40
C THR A 86 -7.35 -21.48 8.30
N HIS A 87 -6.72 -20.38 8.72
CA HIS A 87 -5.27 -20.12 8.81
C HIS A 87 -4.44 -20.31 7.52
N CYS A 88 -5.07 -20.38 6.34
CA CYS A 88 -4.38 -20.58 5.07
C CYS A 88 -4.58 -19.44 4.06
N VAL A 89 -3.71 -19.43 3.04
CA VAL A 89 -3.88 -18.77 1.76
C VAL A 89 -3.80 -19.85 0.68
N ILE A 90 -4.82 -19.93 -0.19
CA ILE A 90 -5.01 -21.03 -1.13
C ILE A 90 -4.96 -20.49 -2.57
N GLU A 91 -4.08 -21.06 -3.40
CA GLU A 91 -4.04 -20.79 -4.85
C GLU A 91 -4.85 -21.84 -5.62
N CYS A 92 -5.94 -21.40 -6.27
CA CYS A 92 -6.70 -22.22 -7.21
C CYS A 92 -6.22 -21.96 -8.64
N GLY A 93 -5.72 -23.01 -9.29
CA GLY A 93 -5.37 -23.07 -10.70
C GLY A 93 -6.59 -23.11 -11.61
N LEU A 94 -6.45 -23.69 -12.81
CA LEU A 94 -7.51 -23.64 -13.84
C LEU A 94 -8.74 -24.51 -13.51
N GLY A 95 -8.70 -25.37 -12.48
CA GLY A 95 -9.88 -26.10 -12.00
C GLY A 95 -11.01 -25.18 -11.52
N SER A 96 -10.69 -23.95 -11.11
CA SER A 96 -11.65 -22.91 -10.70
C SER A 96 -12.63 -22.47 -11.80
N LEU A 97 -12.34 -22.75 -13.07
CA LEU A 97 -13.22 -22.47 -14.21
C LEU A 97 -14.28 -23.55 -14.45
N THR A 98 -14.23 -24.69 -13.75
CA THR A 98 -15.26 -25.74 -13.89
C THR A 98 -16.53 -25.34 -13.13
N ARG A 99 -17.71 -25.54 -13.74
CA ARG A 99 -19.01 -25.16 -13.15
C ARG A 99 -19.21 -25.74 -11.73
N ILE A 100 -18.77 -26.97 -11.51
CA ILE A 100 -18.87 -27.67 -10.22
C ILE A 100 -18.03 -26.97 -9.12
N ILE A 101 -16.85 -26.47 -9.48
CA ILE A 101 -15.98 -25.73 -8.54
C ILE A 101 -16.43 -24.28 -8.39
N GLN A 102 -16.96 -23.64 -9.43
CA GLN A 102 -17.59 -22.31 -9.31
C GLN A 102 -18.77 -22.33 -8.32
N GLU A 103 -19.60 -23.38 -8.34
CA GLU A 103 -20.72 -23.57 -7.39
C GLU A 103 -20.25 -23.87 -5.96
N HIS A 104 -19.10 -24.52 -5.81
CA HIS A 104 -18.49 -24.76 -4.51
C HIS A 104 -17.83 -23.48 -3.96
N LEU A 105 -17.06 -22.76 -4.77
CA LEU A 105 -16.45 -21.47 -4.45
C LEU A 105 -17.50 -20.39 -4.14
N ARG A 106 -18.66 -20.35 -4.81
CA ARG A 106 -19.73 -19.39 -4.49
C ARG A 106 -20.29 -19.61 -3.08
N ARG A 107 -20.44 -20.87 -2.65
CA ARG A 107 -20.84 -21.21 -1.26
C ARG A 107 -19.71 -20.97 -0.26
N TYR A 108 -18.45 -21.18 -0.67
CA TYR A 108 -17.26 -20.84 0.12
C TYR A 108 -17.15 -19.34 0.39
N ALA A 109 -17.46 -18.52 -0.62
CA ALA A 109 -17.46 -17.05 -0.56
C ALA A 109 -18.49 -16.44 0.39
N LEU A 110 -19.37 -17.25 1.00
CA LEU A 110 -20.28 -16.84 2.08
C LEU A 110 -19.61 -16.85 3.46
N THR A 111 -18.50 -17.60 3.64
CA THR A 111 -17.78 -17.73 4.93
C THR A 111 -16.33 -17.29 4.86
N ASN A 112 -15.78 -17.11 3.66
CA ASN A 112 -14.36 -16.88 3.42
C ASN A 112 -14.13 -15.81 2.34
N PRO A 113 -13.07 -15.00 2.41
CA PRO A 113 -12.67 -14.09 1.34
C PRO A 113 -12.10 -14.87 0.14
N VAL A 114 -12.69 -14.64 -1.04
CA VAL A 114 -12.31 -15.23 -2.33
C VAL A 114 -12.03 -14.10 -3.31
N VAL A 115 -10.75 -13.89 -3.63
CA VAL A 115 -10.26 -12.78 -4.47
C VAL A 115 -10.05 -13.26 -5.90
N TYR A 116 -10.74 -12.61 -6.83
CA TYR A 116 -10.46 -12.73 -8.26
C TYR A 116 -9.33 -11.78 -8.66
N LEU A 117 -8.22 -12.36 -9.12
CA LEU A 117 -7.01 -11.65 -9.53
C LEU A 117 -7.04 -11.37 -11.03
N LEU A 118 -7.39 -10.14 -11.37
CA LEU A 118 -7.39 -9.58 -12.72
C LEU A 118 -5.97 -9.20 -13.16
N ARG A 119 -5.69 -9.32 -14.46
CA ARG A 119 -4.54 -8.69 -15.12
C ARG A 119 -4.85 -8.43 -16.59
N ASP A 120 -4.22 -7.40 -17.12
CA ASP A 120 -4.27 -7.03 -18.54
C ASP A 120 -3.95 -8.23 -19.47
N MET A 121 -4.78 -8.45 -20.50
CA MET A 121 -4.73 -9.66 -21.33
C MET A 121 -3.53 -9.69 -22.28
N ASP A 122 -3.07 -8.54 -22.76
CA ASP A 122 -1.89 -8.45 -23.64
C ASP A 122 -0.62 -8.82 -22.84
N GLN A 123 -0.60 -8.48 -21.55
CA GLN A 123 0.44 -8.91 -20.63
C GLN A 123 0.44 -10.43 -20.42
N ILE A 124 -0.74 -11.05 -20.33
CA ILE A 124 -0.88 -12.50 -20.24
C ILE A 124 -0.46 -13.16 -21.56
N GLN A 125 -0.80 -12.58 -22.71
CA GLN A 125 -0.35 -13.05 -24.02
C GLN A 125 1.18 -13.04 -24.12
N ARG A 126 1.83 -11.92 -23.82
CA ARG A 126 3.30 -11.78 -23.85
C ARG A 126 3.98 -12.71 -22.85
N LEU A 127 3.51 -12.78 -21.61
CA LEU A 127 4.10 -13.60 -20.54
C LEU A 127 4.02 -15.11 -20.79
N LEU A 128 2.95 -15.58 -21.44
CA LEU A 128 2.70 -17.00 -21.69
C LEU A 128 2.92 -17.43 -23.15
N GLN A 129 3.34 -16.51 -24.03
CA GLN A 129 3.57 -16.73 -25.47
C GLN A 129 2.33 -17.35 -26.16
N LEU A 130 1.17 -16.76 -25.91
CA LEU A 130 -0.12 -17.26 -26.40
C LEU A 130 -0.42 -16.80 -27.83
N GLN A 131 -1.23 -17.61 -28.51
CA GLN A 131 -1.83 -17.26 -29.80
C GLN A 131 -3.18 -16.55 -29.56
N ASP A 132 -3.62 -15.73 -30.50
CA ASP A 132 -4.79 -14.84 -30.31
C ASP A 132 -6.09 -15.61 -30.01
N PHE A 133 -6.21 -16.84 -30.52
CA PHE A 133 -7.31 -17.74 -30.17
C PHE A 133 -7.30 -18.14 -28.69
N SER A 134 -6.12 -18.44 -28.13
CA SER A 134 -5.95 -18.72 -26.70
C SER A 134 -6.34 -17.51 -25.85
N VAL A 135 -5.93 -16.32 -26.29
CA VAL A 135 -6.18 -15.05 -25.62
C VAL A 135 -7.67 -14.73 -25.60
N LYS A 136 -8.35 -14.81 -26.75
CA LYS A 136 -9.81 -14.65 -26.84
C LYS A 136 -10.55 -15.64 -25.95
N ARG A 137 -10.16 -16.93 -25.93
CA ARG A 137 -10.85 -17.93 -25.08
C ARG A 137 -10.57 -17.72 -23.59
N LEU A 138 -9.37 -17.27 -23.19
CA LEU A 138 -9.06 -16.95 -21.80
C LEU A 138 -9.75 -15.66 -21.35
N GLY A 139 -9.74 -14.61 -22.17
CA GLY A 139 -10.41 -13.33 -21.88
C GLY A 139 -11.94 -13.47 -21.78
N ASN A 140 -12.55 -14.36 -22.58
CA ASN A 140 -13.97 -14.70 -22.44
C ASN A 140 -14.25 -15.56 -21.20
N GLY A 141 -13.27 -16.35 -20.73
CA GLY A 141 -13.42 -17.28 -19.60
C GLY A 141 -13.14 -16.68 -18.22
N ASP A 142 -12.19 -15.75 -18.11
CA ASP A 142 -11.78 -15.19 -16.82
C ASP A 142 -12.90 -14.43 -16.07
N PRO A 143 -13.78 -13.63 -16.73
CA PRO A 143 -14.87 -12.93 -16.07
C PRO A 143 -15.85 -13.81 -15.29
N TYR A 144 -15.94 -15.12 -15.60
CA TYR A 144 -16.80 -16.05 -14.85
C TYR A 144 -16.34 -16.22 -13.38
N HIS A 145 -15.07 -15.95 -13.06
CA HIS A 145 -14.57 -15.91 -11.68
C HIS A 145 -15.31 -14.87 -10.81
N ARG A 146 -15.88 -13.82 -11.42
CA ARG A 146 -16.72 -12.82 -10.73
C ARG A 146 -17.95 -13.46 -10.06
N THR A 147 -18.47 -14.56 -10.62
CA THR A 147 -19.68 -15.26 -10.12
C THR A 147 -19.42 -16.18 -8.93
N CYS A 148 -18.15 -16.38 -8.54
CA CYS A 148 -17.73 -17.26 -7.45
C CYS A 148 -16.66 -16.62 -6.53
N SER A 149 -16.52 -15.29 -6.59
CA SER A 149 -15.63 -14.47 -5.75
C SER A 149 -16.44 -13.36 -5.07
N ASN A 150 -15.94 -12.82 -3.96
CA ASN A 150 -16.53 -11.68 -3.25
C ASN A 150 -15.66 -10.40 -3.32
N PHE A 151 -14.39 -10.54 -3.70
CA PHE A 151 -13.47 -9.43 -3.97
C PHE A 151 -12.76 -9.54 -5.34
N GLU A 152 -12.27 -8.42 -5.83
CA GLU A 152 -11.46 -8.27 -7.05
C GLU A 152 -10.23 -7.39 -6.80
N TYR A 153 -9.08 -7.80 -7.33
CA TYR A 153 -7.85 -7.01 -7.31
C TYR A 153 -7.16 -7.05 -8.68
N TYR A 154 -6.74 -5.88 -9.17
CA TYR A 154 -6.09 -5.73 -10.48
C TYR A 154 -4.57 -5.68 -10.34
N ASN A 155 -3.89 -6.73 -10.78
CA ASN A 155 -2.45 -6.82 -10.70
C ASN A 155 -1.77 -6.04 -11.84
N LEU A 156 -1.47 -4.76 -11.58
CA LEU A 156 -0.74 -3.90 -12.50
C LEU A 156 0.70 -4.38 -12.74
N GLU A 157 1.18 -4.17 -13.97
CA GLU A 157 2.60 -4.29 -14.30
C GLU A 157 3.43 -3.23 -13.57
N GLU A 158 4.60 -3.61 -13.05
CA GLU A 158 5.57 -2.66 -12.51
C GLU A 158 6.43 -2.09 -13.64
N ARG A 159 6.50 -0.76 -13.71
CA ARG A 159 7.37 -0.05 -14.65
C ARG A 159 8.81 -0.21 -14.19
N VAL A 160 9.65 -0.83 -15.01
CA VAL A 160 11.10 -0.88 -14.76
C VAL A 160 11.66 0.54 -14.91
N PRO A 161 12.41 1.08 -13.93
CA PRO A 161 13.10 2.37 -14.07
C PRO A 161 14.01 2.40 -15.29
N VAL A 162 14.08 3.55 -15.97
CA VAL A 162 14.81 3.68 -17.25
C VAL A 162 16.32 3.40 -17.08
N ASP A 163 16.90 3.74 -15.93
CA ASP A 163 18.30 3.45 -15.61
C ASP A 163 18.63 1.95 -15.55
N LEU A 164 17.63 1.09 -15.36
CA LEU A 164 17.75 -0.38 -15.41
C LEU A 164 17.41 -0.97 -16.79
N SER A 165 17.13 -0.14 -17.81
CA SER A 165 16.82 -0.61 -19.17
C SER A 165 18.03 -0.73 -20.09
N LEU A 166 19.23 -0.35 -19.62
CA LEU A 166 20.50 -0.47 -20.35
C LEU A 166 21.10 -1.89 -20.32
N GLU A 167 20.55 -2.81 -19.52
CA GLU A 167 20.90 -4.24 -19.59
C GLU A 167 20.11 -4.92 -20.73
N GLU A 168 20.66 -4.94 -21.95
CA GLU A 168 20.08 -5.70 -23.08
C GLU A 168 20.16 -7.23 -22.85
N GLY A 169 19.23 -7.78 -22.08
CA GLY A 169 19.14 -9.20 -21.82
C GLY A 169 17.75 -9.65 -21.36
N THR A 170 17.40 -10.92 -21.56
CA THR A 170 16.21 -11.47 -20.91
C THR A 170 16.50 -11.64 -19.42
N PRO A 171 15.78 -10.95 -18.51
CA PRO A 171 16.20 -10.82 -17.13
C PRO A 171 16.07 -12.15 -16.37
N ASP A 172 17.20 -12.68 -15.89
CA ASP A 172 17.22 -13.89 -15.07
C ASP A 172 16.38 -13.67 -13.79
N ARG A 173 15.63 -14.71 -13.39
CA ARG A 173 14.95 -14.80 -12.09
C ARG A 173 15.91 -14.90 -10.90
N ARG A 174 17.22 -14.92 -11.16
CA ARG A 174 18.32 -14.79 -10.19
C ARG A 174 18.91 -13.37 -10.14
N SER A 175 18.61 -12.50 -11.10
CA SER A 175 19.12 -11.12 -11.12
C SER A 175 18.65 -10.32 -9.90
N VAL A 176 19.53 -9.49 -9.35
CA VAL A 176 19.23 -8.55 -8.25
C VAL A 176 18.03 -7.66 -8.59
N ASN A 177 17.95 -7.26 -9.87
CA ASN A 177 16.91 -6.42 -10.45
C ASN A 177 15.53 -7.11 -10.48
N TYR A 178 15.44 -8.43 -10.23
CA TYR A 178 14.15 -9.15 -10.15
C TYR A 178 13.38 -8.84 -8.86
N SER A 179 14.06 -8.59 -7.72
CA SER A 179 13.42 -8.23 -6.44
C SER A 179 12.63 -6.92 -6.54
N PHE A 180 13.12 -6.00 -7.37
CA PHE A 180 12.53 -4.69 -7.61
C PHE A 180 11.33 -4.72 -8.58
N LYS A 181 11.02 -5.86 -9.21
CA LYS A 181 9.85 -6.04 -10.13
C LYS A 181 8.60 -6.58 -9.43
N LEU A 182 8.60 -6.62 -8.10
CA LEU A 182 7.45 -6.92 -7.26
C LEU A 182 7.38 -5.99 -6.02
N LYS A 183 8.00 -4.79 -6.08
CA LYS A 183 8.15 -3.91 -4.90
C LYS A 183 6.84 -3.19 -4.57
N ASP A 184 6.25 -2.50 -5.55
CA ASP A 184 4.97 -1.80 -5.35
C ASP A 184 3.78 -2.77 -5.26
N ALA A 185 3.79 -3.87 -6.02
CA ALA A 185 2.79 -4.93 -5.94
C ALA A 185 2.82 -5.66 -4.59
N LYS A 186 3.99 -5.77 -3.94
CA LYS A 186 4.12 -6.28 -2.57
C LYS A 186 3.49 -5.32 -1.57
N GLU A 187 3.76 -4.01 -1.65
CA GLU A 187 3.16 -3.02 -0.74
C GLU A 187 1.62 -2.95 -0.90
N ASP A 188 1.16 -2.72 -2.12
CA ASP A 188 -0.26 -2.59 -2.51
C ASP A 188 -1.08 -3.84 -2.15
N PHE A 189 -0.64 -5.03 -2.57
CA PHE A 189 -1.37 -6.27 -2.25
C PHE A 189 -1.32 -6.63 -0.75
N THR A 190 -0.23 -6.27 -0.03
CA THR A 190 -0.14 -6.45 1.44
C THR A 190 -1.18 -5.60 2.16
N GLN A 191 -1.36 -4.33 1.75
CA GLN A 191 -2.37 -3.44 2.30
C GLN A 191 -3.78 -3.96 1.98
N PHE A 192 -4.03 -4.31 0.72
CA PHE A 192 -5.32 -4.85 0.27
C PHE A 192 -5.75 -6.10 1.06
N VAL A 193 -4.91 -7.14 1.17
CA VAL A 193 -5.32 -8.38 1.84
C VAL A 193 -5.53 -8.22 3.34
N ARG A 194 -4.77 -7.32 3.99
CA ARG A 194 -4.97 -6.95 5.41
C ARG A 194 -6.31 -6.24 5.60
N PHE A 195 -6.63 -5.27 4.74
CA PHE A 195 -7.90 -4.56 4.77
C PHE A 195 -9.09 -5.52 4.60
N ILE A 196 -9.13 -6.33 3.53
CA ILE A 196 -10.31 -7.18 3.24
C ILE A 196 -10.51 -8.37 4.19
N THR A 197 -9.49 -8.74 4.99
CA THR A 197 -9.59 -9.82 5.99
C THR A 197 -9.87 -9.30 7.40
N GLY A 198 -9.84 -7.98 7.63
CA GLY A 198 -9.82 -7.42 8.99
C GLY A 198 -8.53 -7.73 9.76
N ALA A 199 -7.52 -8.33 9.12
CA ALA A 199 -6.22 -8.56 9.72
C ALA A 199 -5.46 -7.24 9.78
N THR A 200 -5.65 -6.52 10.88
CA THR A 200 -4.76 -5.45 11.31
C THR A 200 -3.31 -5.92 11.31
N THR A 201 -2.37 -4.98 11.24
CA THR A 201 -1.00 -5.26 11.69
C THR A 201 -1.06 -5.87 13.09
N THR A 202 -0.33 -6.96 13.29
CA THR A 202 -0.21 -7.67 14.57
C THR A 202 0.29 -6.69 15.62
N ASP A 203 -0.66 -6.23 16.46
CA ASP A 203 -0.67 -4.96 17.18
C ASP A 203 -0.45 -3.68 16.30
N PRO A 204 -1.26 -2.63 16.48
CA PRO A 204 -0.70 -1.28 16.62
C PRO A 204 0.06 -1.33 17.97
N GLY A 205 1.33 -1.69 18.00
CA GLY A 205 2.35 -1.41 16.99
C GLY A 205 3.04 -0.13 17.43
N LEU A 206 2.39 1.03 17.29
CA LEU A 206 2.91 2.31 17.79
C LEU A 206 1.98 2.90 18.89
N ASP A 207 2.56 3.45 19.97
CA ASP A 207 1.81 4.09 21.09
C ASP A 207 1.73 5.62 20.88
N SER A 208 1.77 6.09 19.63
CA SER A 208 2.12 7.47 19.30
C SER A 208 0.97 8.10 18.50
N PRO A 209 0.10 8.93 19.11
CA PRO A 209 -1.10 9.50 18.45
C PRO A 209 -0.76 10.41 17.26
N PHE A 210 0.52 10.79 17.15
CA PHE A 210 1.06 11.58 16.08
C PHE A 210 1.21 10.76 14.77
N VAL A 211 1.19 9.42 14.82
CA VAL A 211 1.40 8.54 13.67
C VAL A 211 0.22 8.60 12.69
N LEU A 212 0.52 9.10 11.48
CA LEU A 212 -0.46 9.36 10.43
C LEU A 212 -1.19 8.10 9.93
N LEU A 213 -0.54 6.94 9.96
CA LEU A 213 -1.08 5.68 9.45
C LEU A 213 -2.04 4.97 10.42
N GLU A 214 -1.98 5.29 11.72
CA GLU A 214 -2.85 4.69 12.74
C GLU A 214 -4.13 5.52 12.98
N THR A 215 -4.08 6.84 12.73
CA THR A 215 -5.24 7.73 12.90
C THR A 215 -5.93 7.96 11.55
N PRO A 216 -7.14 7.39 11.31
CA PRO A 216 -7.78 7.45 10.00
C PRO A 216 -8.21 8.90 9.66
N PRO A 217 -8.32 9.27 8.36
CA PRO A 217 -8.62 10.63 7.91
C PRO A 217 -9.81 11.33 8.59
N GLU A 218 -10.86 10.61 8.97
CA GLU A 218 -12.03 11.21 9.63
C GLU A 218 -11.85 11.49 11.13
N SER A 219 -10.75 11.01 11.72
CA SER A 219 -10.34 11.28 13.11
C SER A 219 -9.20 12.32 13.18
N ARG A 220 -8.90 13.02 12.08
CA ARG A 220 -7.87 14.06 11.99
C ARG A 220 -8.48 15.38 11.52
N SER A 221 -7.94 16.49 12.00
CA SER A 221 -8.42 17.85 11.70
C SER A 221 -7.88 18.39 10.37
N HIS A 222 -8.76 19.07 9.63
CA HIS A 222 -8.53 19.66 8.32
C HIS A 222 -7.96 18.66 7.30
N THR A 223 -8.69 17.55 7.12
CA THR A 223 -8.39 16.53 6.09
C THR A 223 -9.15 16.76 4.80
N HIS A 224 -8.54 16.38 3.67
CA HIS A 224 -9.05 16.70 2.33
C HIS A 224 -9.12 15.47 1.41
N ALA A 225 -10.12 15.41 0.53
CA ALA A 225 -10.26 14.36 -0.48
C ALA A 225 -10.10 14.95 -1.89
N VAL A 226 -9.10 14.51 -2.66
CA VAL A 226 -8.88 15.02 -4.03
C VAL A 226 -9.89 14.39 -4.98
N LEU A 227 -10.78 15.19 -5.56
CA LEU A 227 -11.81 14.72 -6.48
C LEU A 227 -11.20 14.36 -7.85
N LEU A 228 -11.44 13.13 -8.30
CA LEU A 228 -11.05 12.62 -9.63
C LEU A 228 -12.26 11.97 -10.30
N ARG A 229 -12.39 12.16 -11.62
CA ARG A 229 -13.48 11.59 -12.43
C ARG A 229 -12.96 10.45 -13.30
N LEU A 230 -13.68 9.33 -13.35
CA LEU A 230 -13.29 8.15 -14.13
C LEU A 230 -13.05 8.50 -15.60
N SER A 231 -13.88 9.36 -16.20
CA SER A 231 -13.72 9.82 -17.59
C SER A 231 -12.42 10.60 -17.83
N ALA A 232 -11.93 11.35 -16.83
CA ALA A 232 -10.66 12.07 -16.91
C ALA A 232 -9.46 11.12 -16.80
N LEU A 233 -9.57 10.08 -15.96
CA LEU A 233 -8.57 9.02 -15.86
C LEU A 233 -8.49 8.18 -17.14
N GLN A 234 -9.63 7.77 -17.69
CA GLN A 234 -9.71 7.05 -18.97
C GLN A 234 -9.07 7.83 -20.14
N LYS A 235 -9.20 9.17 -20.14
CA LYS A 235 -8.57 10.07 -21.12
C LYS A 235 -7.09 10.36 -20.84
N ASN A 236 -6.55 9.92 -19.70
CA ASN A 236 -5.17 10.18 -19.23
C ASN A 236 -4.81 11.69 -19.14
N ILE A 237 -5.79 12.56 -18.84
CA ILE A 237 -5.59 14.02 -18.78
C ILE A 237 -5.18 14.56 -17.39
N VAL A 238 -4.88 13.68 -16.44
CA VAL A 238 -4.47 14.04 -15.06
C VAL A 238 -3.09 13.45 -14.79
N ASP A 239 -2.13 14.27 -14.37
CA ASP A 239 -0.83 13.76 -13.94
C ASP A 239 -0.91 13.21 -12.50
N LEU A 240 -1.11 11.89 -12.43
CA LEU A 240 -1.20 11.17 -11.16
C LEU A 240 0.09 11.26 -10.32
N ALA A 241 1.26 11.46 -10.93
CA ALA A 241 2.53 11.61 -10.21
C ALA A 241 2.70 12.98 -9.52
N GLN A 242 1.78 13.92 -9.76
CA GLN A 242 1.66 15.17 -9.01
C GLN A 242 0.63 15.09 -7.87
N LEU A 243 -0.21 14.05 -7.79
CA LEU A 243 -1.23 13.91 -6.73
C LEU A 243 -0.66 13.40 -5.40
N GLU A 244 0.65 13.12 -5.31
CA GLU A 244 1.28 12.72 -4.04
C GLU A 244 1.11 13.83 -2.99
N SER A 245 0.39 13.51 -1.91
CA SER A 245 0.13 14.41 -0.78
C SER A 245 -0.65 15.69 -1.13
N GLY A 246 -1.35 15.69 -2.28
CA GLY A 246 -2.37 16.69 -2.61
C GLY A 246 -3.64 16.61 -1.73
N GLY A 247 -3.76 15.58 -0.90
CA GLY A 247 -4.83 15.38 0.08
C GLY A 247 -4.59 14.17 0.98
N ASP A 248 -5.61 13.83 1.77
CA ASP A 248 -5.64 12.73 2.75
C ASP A 248 -6.41 11.49 2.24
N ALA A 249 -7.21 11.66 1.18
CA ALA A 249 -7.89 10.61 0.43
C ALA A 249 -8.01 11.01 -1.05
N ILE A 250 -8.34 10.05 -1.92
CA ILE A 250 -8.73 10.29 -3.31
C ILE A 250 -10.22 9.97 -3.45
N GLU A 251 -11.03 10.93 -3.91
CA GLU A 251 -12.45 10.72 -4.20
C GLU A 251 -12.64 10.40 -5.69
N LEU A 252 -12.81 9.12 -6.01
CA LEU A 252 -13.06 8.64 -7.37
C LEU A 252 -14.56 8.66 -7.68
N TYR A 253 -14.98 9.67 -8.43
CA TYR A 253 -16.31 9.72 -9.03
C TYR A 253 -16.40 8.85 -10.28
N ILE A 254 -17.33 7.89 -10.24
CA ILE A 254 -17.79 7.12 -11.38
C ILE A 254 -18.81 7.96 -12.14
N ASP A 255 -18.36 8.57 -13.25
CA ASP A 255 -19.15 9.41 -14.14
C ASP A 255 -19.42 8.76 -15.52
N THR A 256 -18.86 7.58 -15.78
CA THR A 256 -19.15 6.77 -16.97
C THR A 256 -19.31 5.29 -16.61
N TRP A 257 -20.25 4.60 -17.26
CA TRP A 257 -20.43 3.15 -17.07
C TRP A 257 -20.84 2.45 -18.37
N ASN A 258 -19.84 1.95 -19.09
CA ASN A 258 -20.00 1.10 -20.28
C ASN A 258 -19.60 -0.37 -19.95
N PRO A 259 -19.75 -1.34 -20.86
CA PRO A 259 -19.44 -2.75 -20.56
C PRO A 259 -17.99 -2.99 -20.09
N ASP A 260 -17.03 -2.19 -20.57
CA ASP A 260 -15.61 -2.26 -20.20
C ASP A 260 -15.29 -1.50 -18.89
N ALA A 261 -16.18 -0.63 -18.42
CA ALA A 261 -15.95 0.23 -17.26
C ALA A 261 -15.66 -0.59 -16.00
N VAL A 262 -16.25 -1.79 -15.85
CA VAL A 262 -15.93 -2.74 -14.78
C VAL A 262 -14.42 -3.03 -14.72
N SER A 263 -13.80 -3.33 -15.87
CA SER A 263 -12.36 -3.58 -15.98
C SER A 263 -11.54 -2.29 -15.81
N ALA A 264 -12.01 -1.19 -16.39
CA ALA A 264 -11.35 0.11 -16.30
C ALA A 264 -11.32 0.65 -14.86
N VAL A 265 -12.39 0.52 -14.09
CA VAL A 265 -12.47 0.96 -12.69
C VAL A 265 -11.55 0.14 -11.82
N ALA A 266 -11.51 -1.20 -11.97
CA ALA A 266 -10.55 -2.05 -11.26
C ALA A 266 -9.09 -1.66 -11.56
N LYS A 267 -8.77 -1.37 -12.83
CA LYS A 267 -7.45 -0.89 -13.27
C LYS A 267 -7.11 0.46 -12.63
N HIS A 268 -8.01 1.43 -12.65
CA HIS A 268 -7.75 2.77 -12.10
C HIS A 268 -7.69 2.79 -10.57
N VAL A 269 -8.53 2.02 -9.86
CA VAL A 269 -8.44 1.87 -8.39
C VAL A 269 -7.08 1.31 -7.97
N ALA A 270 -6.55 0.30 -8.68
CA ALA A 270 -5.19 -0.19 -8.44
C ALA A 270 -4.10 0.85 -8.77
N VAL A 271 -4.29 1.68 -9.82
CA VAL A 271 -3.33 2.74 -10.18
C VAL A 271 -3.29 3.81 -9.09
N LEU A 272 -4.46 4.24 -8.60
CA LEU A 272 -4.57 5.22 -7.52
C LEU A 272 -3.97 4.68 -6.21
N ARG A 273 -4.21 3.41 -5.86
CA ARG A 273 -3.56 2.76 -4.71
C ARG A 273 -2.03 2.80 -4.82
N ARG A 274 -1.45 2.40 -5.94
CA ARG A 274 0.02 2.37 -6.11
C ARG A 274 0.66 3.75 -6.19
N ILE A 275 0.03 4.73 -6.84
CA ILE A 275 0.61 6.07 -7.02
C ILE A 275 0.33 6.97 -5.81
N ALA A 276 -0.94 7.15 -5.44
CA ALA A 276 -1.29 8.06 -4.36
C ALA A 276 -0.92 7.46 -2.99
N LYS A 277 -0.99 6.14 -2.82
CA LYS A 277 -0.83 5.42 -1.52
C LYS A 277 -1.68 6.10 -0.43
N LEU A 278 -2.94 6.40 -0.77
CA LEU A 278 -3.97 7.05 0.04
C LEU A 278 -5.26 6.21 0.01
N PRO A 279 -6.12 6.29 1.04
CA PRO A 279 -7.48 5.74 1.00
C PRO A 279 -8.29 6.28 -0.18
N ILE A 280 -9.14 5.45 -0.75
CA ILE A 280 -10.06 5.80 -1.84
C ILE A 280 -11.49 5.93 -1.27
N ILE A 281 -12.12 7.05 -1.60
CA ILE A 281 -13.57 7.26 -1.50
C ILE A 281 -14.15 6.96 -2.87
N TYR A 282 -15.05 5.98 -2.93
CA TYR A 282 -15.73 5.58 -4.17
C TYR A 282 -17.11 6.23 -4.25
N SER A 283 -17.34 7.04 -5.29
CA SER A 283 -18.51 7.90 -5.42
C SER A 283 -19.14 7.83 -6.80
N ILE A 284 -20.40 8.23 -6.93
CA ILE A 284 -21.19 8.07 -8.17
C ILE A 284 -21.70 9.44 -8.61
N ASP A 285 -21.40 9.84 -9.84
CA ASP A 285 -22.01 11.03 -10.45
C ASP A 285 -23.31 10.61 -11.13
N ALA A 286 -24.39 10.57 -10.34
CA ALA A 286 -25.71 10.13 -10.78
C ALA A 286 -26.22 10.96 -11.98
N GLU A 287 -25.98 12.28 -11.97
CA GLU A 287 -26.32 13.21 -13.06
C GLU A 287 -25.61 12.82 -14.37
N SER A 288 -24.28 12.60 -14.35
CA SER A 288 -23.52 12.18 -15.54
C SER A 288 -23.97 10.83 -16.10
N LEU A 289 -24.45 9.94 -15.24
CA LEU A 289 -24.90 8.59 -15.61
C LEU A 289 -26.37 8.52 -16.03
N GLY A 290 -27.13 9.63 -15.96
CA GLY A 290 -28.57 9.65 -16.22
C GLY A 290 -29.40 8.89 -15.18
N ILE A 291 -28.86 8.73 -13.96
CA ILE A 291 -29.52 8.08 -12.84
C ILE A 291 -30.31 9.15 -12.08
N ASP A 292 -31.60 9.27 -12.39
CA ASP A 292 -32.53 10.11 -11.65
C ASP A 292 -33.20 9.30 -10.52
N ALA A 293 -33.15 9.82 -9.30
CA ALA A 293 -33.79 9.23 -8.11
C ALA A 293 -35.33 9.25 -8.19
N ARG A 294 -35.89 10.16 -8.97
CA ARG A 294 -37.34 10.45 -9.03
C ARG A 294 -38.08 9.63 -10.08
N THR A 295 -37.38 8.96 -10.98
CA THR A 295 -37.97 8.07 -11.99
C THR A 295 -37.75 6.60 -11.61
N SER A 296 -38.84 5.94 -11.18
CA SER A 296 -38.87 4.52 -10.77
C SER A 296 -38.65 3.51 -11.91
N ASP A 297 -37.97 3.91 -12.97
CA ASP A 297 -37.62 3.09 -14.12
C ASP A 297 -36.53 2.09 -13.69
N GLY A 298 -36.93 0.86 -13.37
CA GLY A 298 -36.10 -0.10 -12.61
C GLY A 298 -34.70 -0.37 -13.18
N LYS A 299 -34.47 -0.12 -14.47
CA LYS A 299 -33.16 -0.22 -15.13
C LYS A 299 -32.13 0.79 -14.57
N ASN A 300 -32.55 2.01 -14.25
CA ASN A 300 -31.66 3.09 -13.80
C ASN A 300 -31.32 2.93 -12.31
N GLY A 301 -32.31 2.60 -11.48
CA GLY A 301 -32.09 2.21 -10.09
C GLY A 301 -31.17 0.99 -9.97
N ASP A 302 -31.36 -0.04 -10.82
CA ASP A 302 -30.48 -1.22 -10.84
C ASP A 302 -29.04 -0.89 -11.23
N LEU A 303 -28.79 0.12 -12.07
CA LEU A 303 -27.44 0.55 -12.43
C LEU A 303 -26.70 1.12 -11.21
N TYR A 304 -27.33 2.00 -10.44
CA TYR A 304 -26.74 2.60 -9.24
C TYR A 304 -26.24 1.54 -8.24
N PHE A 305 -27.10 0.60 -7.87
CA PHE A 305 -26.73 -0.46 -6.92
C PHE A 305 -25.71 -1.46 -7.49
N GLN A 306 -25.68 -1.70 -8.80
CA GLN A 306 -24.62 -2.47 -9.47
C GLN A 306 -23.25 -1.79 -9.35
N ILE A 307 -23.19 -0.45 -9.45
CA ILE A 307 -21.95 0.32 -9.29
C ILE A 307 -21.48 0.30 -7.83
N LEU A 308 -22.39 0.40 -6.85
CA LEU A 308 -22.06 0.30 -5.41
C LEU A 308 -21.52 -1.08 -5.02
N GLU A 309 -22.21 -2.17 -5.38
CA GLU A 309 -21.73 -3.53 -5.11
C GLU A 309 -20.37 -3.80 -5.80
N TYR A 310 -20.11 -3.19 -6.96
CA TYR A 310 -18.78 -3.28 -7.58
C TYR A 310 -17.70 -2.54 -6.78
N GLY A 311 -17.99 -1.35 -6.25
CA GLY A 311 -17.08 -0.64 -5.35
C GLY A 311 -16.69 -1.48 -4.13
N LEU A 312 -17.67 -2.15 -3.49
CA LEU A 312 -17.42 -3.08 -2.38
C LEU A 312 -16.56 -4.29 -2.78
N ARG A 313 -16.66 -4.80 -4.01
CA ARG A 313 -15.79 -5.88 -4.51
C ARG A 313 -14.33 -5.44 -4.66
N LEU A 314 -14.08 -4.17 -4.96
CA LEU A 314 -12.71 -3.62 -5.03
C LEU A 314 -12.11 -3.36 -3.65
N GLY A 315 -12.89 -3.55 -2.57
CA GLY A 315 -12.46 -3.39 -1.19
C GLY A 315 -11.94 -1.99 -0.91
N VAL A 316 -12.59 -0.95 -1.43
CA VAL A 316 -12.23 0.46 -1.17
C VAL A 316 -12.41 0.82 0.30
N GLU A 317 -11.68 1.82 0.77
CA GLU A 317 -11.67 2.19 2.19
C GLU A 317 -12.96 2.92 2.58
N TYR A 318 -13.49 3.77 1.69
CA TYR A 318 -14.78 4.46 1.83
C TYR A 318 -15.63 4.34 0.56
N LEU A 319 -16.95 4.37 0.72
CA LEU A 319 -17.92 4.38 -0.36
C LEU A 319 -19.10 5.29 0.00
N THR A 320 -19.47 6.22 -0.87
CA THR A 320 -20.62 7.12 -0.65
C THR A 320 -21.90 6.49 -1.16
N ILE A 321 -22.97 6.54 -0.36
CA ILE A 321 -24.34 6.29 -0.82
C ILE A 321 -25.13 7.60 -0.80
N HIS A 322 -25.95 7.86 -1.82
CA HIS A 322 -26.91 8.96 -1.79
C HIS A 322 -28.15 8.53 -0.99
N LEU A 323 -28.62 9.38 -0.09
CA LEU A 323 -29.72 9.09 0.85
C LEU A 323 -31.12 9.28 0.22
N ASP A 324 -31.20 9.75 -1.02
CA ASP A 324 -32.42 9.88 -1.82
C ASP A 324 -32.81 8.60 -2.57
N GLN A 325 -32.05 7.52 -2.39
CA GLN A 325 -32.22 6.22 -3.05
C GLN A 325 -32.97 5.22 -2.15
N ASP A 326 -33.51 4.14 -2.72
CA ASP A 326 -34.30 3.14 -1.99
C ASP A 326 -33.60 2.60 -0.72
N HIS A 327 -34.16 2.94 0.45
CA HIS A 327 -33.66 2.58 1.77
C HIS A 327 -33.53 1.07 1.99
N THR A 328 -34.37 0.26 1.35
CA THR A 328 -34.34 -1.21 1.48
C THR A 328 -33.04 -1.77 0.89
N ARG A 329 -32.68 -1.31 -0.30
CA ARG A 329 -31.44 -1.67 -1.01
C ARG A 329 -30.23 -0.98 -0.41
N LEU A 330 -30.33 0.29 0.03
CA LEU A 330 -29.26 0.96 0.78
C LEU A 330 -28.90 0.17 2.06
N THR A 331 -29.90 -0.32 2.80
CA THR A 331 -29.69 -1.17 3.99
C THR A 331 -28.93 -2.46 3.63
N GLN A 332 -29.21 -3.07 2.47
CA GLN A 332 -28.46 -4.25 2.00
C GLN A 332 -26.99 -3.92 1.71
N ILE A 333 -26.69 -2.77 1.09
CA ILE A 333 -25.32 -2.29 0.85
C ILE A 333 -24.56 -2.06 2.18
N VAL A 334 -25.20 -1.40 3.17
CA VAL A 334 -24.57 -1.18 4.48
C VAL A 334 -24.30 -2.52 5.20
N GLN A 335 -25.19 -3.51 5.06
CA GLN A 335 -24.98 -4.86 5.60
C GLN A 335 -23.95 -5.69 4.82
N SER A 336 -23.74 -5.43 3.53
CA SER A 336 -22.76 -6.15 2.68
C SER A 336 -21.36 -5.51 2.64
N ARG A 337 -21.18 -4.34 3.28
CA ARG A 337 -19.96 -3.50 3.21
C ARG A 337 -18.65 -4.15 3.65
N GLY A 338 -18.70 -5.08 4.61
CA GLY A 338 -17.49 -5.63 5.25
C GLY A 338 -16.68 -4.55 5.95
N MET A 339 -15.44 -4.34 5.51
CA MET A 339 -14.51 -3.36 6.10
C MET A 339 -14.62 -1.95 5.49
N THR A 340 -15.26 -1.78 4.33
CA THR A 340 -15.52 -0.46 3.72
C THR A 340 -16.41 0.38 4.62
N LYS A 341 -16.06 1.66 4.82
CA LYS A 341 -16.86 2.64 5.57
C LYS A 341 -17.86 3.33 4.64
N ILE A 342 -19.13 3.35 5.03
CA ILE A 342 -20.19 4.00 4.25
C ILE A 342 -20.30 5.46 4.66
N ILE A 343 -20.29 6.35 3.67
CA ILE A 343 -20.59 7.79 3.84
C ILE A 343 -22.02 8.02 3.34
N GLY A 344 -22.94 8.36 4.24
CA GLY A 344 -24.31 8.76 3.88
C GLY A 344 -24.32 10.17 3.32
N HIS A 345 -24.50 10.32 2.01
CA HIS A 345 -24.38 11.59 1.30
C HIS A 345 -25.75 12.16 0.92
N PHE A 346 -25.93 13.46 1.14
CA PHE A 346 -27.05 14.23 0.63
C PHE A 346 -26.58 15.57 0.06
N THR A 347 -27.23 16.02 -1.01
CA THR A 347 -27.07 17.36 -1.57
C THR A 347 -28.38 18.10 -1.43
N ILE A 348 -28.40 19.16 -0.62
CA ILE A 348 -29.54 20.05 -0.45
C ILE A 348 -29.65 20.90 -1.71
N ASP A 349 -30.57 20.51 -2.61
CA ASP A 349 -30.93 21.28 -3.79
C ASP A 349 -31.62 22.60 -3.39
N LEU A 350 -31.35 23.67 -4.14
CA LEU A 350 -32.02 24.96 -4.01
C LEU A 350 -33.54 24.84 -4.19
N SER A 351 -34.02 23.88 -4.98
CA SER A 351 -35.46 23.62 -5.16
C SER A 351 -36.16 23.06 -3.90
N SER A 352 -35.40 22.51 -2.94
CA SER A 352 -35.97 21.88 -1.74
C SER A 352 -36.48 22.88 -0.69
N GLY A 353 -36.02 24.14 -0.75
CA GLY A 353 -36.28 25.15 0.29
C GLY A 353 -35.53 24.94 1.61
N ILE A 354 -34.81 23.83 1.79
CA ILE A 354 -34.18 23.46 3.08
C ILE A 354 -32.97 24.36 3.40
N SER A 355 -32.92 24.82 4.64
CA SER A 355 -31.81 25.54 5.26
C SER A 355 -31.02 24.64 6.22
N TRP A 356 -29.77 25.03 6.49
CA TRP A 356 -28.91 24.39 7.51
C TRP A 356 -29.46 24.50 8.93
N GLU A 357 -30.37 25.45 9.17
CA GLU A 357 -30.94 25.72 10.49
C GLU A 357 -32.24 24.93 10.74
N ASP A 358 -32.78 24.24 9.71
CA ASP A 358 -34.06 23.54 9.76
C ASP A 358 -33.95 22.13 10.37
N GLU A 359 -35.02 21.69 11.04
CA GLU A 359 -35.16 20.30 11.53
C GLU A 359 -35.07 19.25 10.40
N ALA A 360 -35.41 19.62 9.16
CA ALA A 360 -35.24 18.76 8.00
C ALA A 360 -33.76 18.42 7.73
N CYS A 361 -32.84 19.38 7.94
CA CYS A 361 -31.41 19.16 7.77
C CYS A 361 -30.84 18.19 8.84
N LEU A 362 -31.30 18.31 10.09
CA LEU A 362 -30.95 17.35 11.14
C LEU A 362 -31.59 15.97 10.91
N SER A 363 -32.81 15.93 10.37
CA SER A 363 -33.50 14.66 10.08
C SER A 363 -32.72 13.81 9.08
N ILE A 364 -32.15 14.41 8.03
CA ILE A 364 -31.28 13.75 7.04
C ILE A 364 -30.03 13.14 7.71
N TYR A 365 -29.45 13.83 8.71
CA TYR A 365 -28.30 13.31 9.47
C TYR A 365 -28.69 12.09 10.33
N LEU A 366 -29.80 12.19 11.08
CA LEU A 366 -30.31 11.11 11.92
C LEU A 366 -30.83 9.91 11.11
N GLU A 367 -31.23 10.12 9.86
CA GLU A 367 -31.58 9.07 8.90
C GLU A 367 -30.34 8.31 8.40
N ALA A 368 -29.27 9.02 8.04
CA ALA A 368 -27.99 8.41 7.67
C ALA A 368 -27.40 7.58 8.82
N GLU A 369 -27.48 8.08 10.05
CA GLU A 369 -27.11 7.34 11.27
C GLU A 369 -27.97 6.08 11.45
N ARG A 370 -29.29 6.18 11.30
CA ARG A 370 -30.23 5.06 11.42
C ARG A 370 -30.04 3.97 10.36
N LEU A 371 -29.63 4.35 9.14
CA LEU A 371 -29.21 3.41 8.09
C LEU A 371 -27.89 2.70 8.41
N GLY A 372 -27.15 3.14 9.42
CA GLY A 372 -25.86 2.56 9.82
C GLY A 372 -24.67 3.07 9.01
N CYS A 373 -24.70 4.32 8.54
CA CYS A 373 -23.53 4.96 7.92
C CYS A 373 -22.41 5.17 8.95
N GLN A 374 -21.15 5.15 8.52
CA GLN A 374 -19.98 5.42 9.39
C GLN A 374 -19.61 6.91 9.40
N LEU A 375 -19.99 7.65 8.36
CA LEU A 375 -19.85 9.10 8.24
C LEU A 375 -21.12 9.63 7.56
N VAL A 376 -21.39 10.94 7.69
CA VAL A 376 -22.45 11.63 6.94
C VAL A 376 -21.85 12.80 6.17
N ARG A 377 -22.27 13.02 4.92
CA ARG A 377 -21.87 14.17 4.09
C ARG A 377 -23.08 14.93 3.57
N ILE A 378 -23.37 16.08 4.16
CA ILE A 378 -24.40 17.01 3.67
C ILE A 378 -23.70 18.18 2.97
N VAL A 379 -24.15 18.55 1.77
CA VAL A 379 -23.65 19.75 1.06
C VAL A 379 -24.81 20.57 0.48
N LYS A 380 -24.61 21.87 0.26
CA LYS A 380 -25.62 22.79 -0.29
C LYS A 380 -24.97 23.81 -1.24
N PRO A 381 -25.52 24.15 -2.42
CA PRO A 381 -25.04 25.29 -3.20
C PRO A 381 -25.26 26.61 -2.42
N ALA A 382 -24.20 27.39 -2.18
CA ALA A 382 -24.34 28.70 -1.53
C ALA A 382 -24.91 29.75 -2.48
N THR A 383 -26.00 30.39 -2.06
CA THR A 383 -26.58 31.57 -2.71
C THR A 383 -26.08 32.88 -2.08
N LYS A 384 -25.77 32.84 -0.78
CA LYS A 384 -25.36 33.98 0.05
C LYS A 384 -24.13 33.63 0.89
N ARG A 385 -23.42 34.64 1.43
CA ARG A 385 -22.18 34.41 2.21
C ARG A 385 -22.47 33.92 3.62
N GLU A 386 -23.57 34.40 4.19
CA GLU A 386 -24.04 34.19 5.55
C GLU A 386 -24.46 32.71 5.76
N GLU A 387 -24.83 32.00 4.69
CA GLU A 387 -25.10 30.56 4.70
C GLU A 387 -23.87 29.72 5.11
N ASN A 388 -22.65 30.27 5.04
CA ASN A 388 -21.45 29.60 5.54
C ASN A 388 -21.39 29.55 7.08
N ASP A 389 -21.95 30.54 7.77
CA ASP A 389 -21.99 30.56 9.24
C ASP A 389 -23.07 29.60 9.75
N SER A 390 -24.19 29.46 9.02
CA SER A 390 -25.23 28.46 9.30
C SER A 390 -24.71 27.02 9.21
N VAL A 391 -23.76 26.71 8.31
CA VAL A 391 -23.06 25.39 8.29
C VAL A 391 -22.39 25.13 9.65
N ARG A 392 -21.69 26.13 10.20
CA ARG A 392 -21.00 25.99 11.49
C ARG A 392 -21.99 25.76 12.63
N LYS A 393 -23.10 26.52 12.68
CA LYS A 393 -24.19 26.29 13.64
C LYS A 393 -24.73 24.86 13.56
N PHE A 394 -24.95 24.34 12.34
CA PHE A 394 -25.42 22.97 12.12
C PHE A 394 -24.42 21.92 12.60
N VAL A 395 -23.14 22.08 12.27
CA VAL A 395 -22.07 21.18 12.72
C VAL A 395 -21.93 21.18 14.25
N ASP A 396 -22.01 22.35 14.89
CA ASP A 396 -21.92 22.46 16.35
C ASP A 396 -23.21 21.94 17.03
N ARG A 397 -24.38 22.05 16.38
CA ARG A 397 -25.64 21.39 16.80
C ARG A 397 -25.53 19.86 16.73
N VAL A 398 -24.90 19.30 15.70
CA VAL A 398 -24.65 17.85 15.57
C VAL A 398 -23.66 17.37 16.65
N LYS A 399 -22.60 18.13 16.95
CA LYS A 399 -21.67 17.81 18.06
C LYS A 399 -22.32 17.88 19.45
N ALA A 400 -23.41 18.62 19.60
CA ALA A 400 -24.15 18.75 20.86
C ALA A 400 -25.15 17.60 21.11
N LEU A 401 -25.29 16.64 20.19
CA LEU A 401 -26.10 15.45 20.38
C LEU A 401 -25.50 14.52 21.45
N ALA A 402 -26.36 13.90 22.25
CA ALA A 402 -25.95 13.11 23.41
C ALA A 402 -25.68 11.63 23.05
N GLY A 403 -24.43 11.32 22.71
CA GLY A 403 -24.00 9.96 22.40
C GLY A 403 -22.70 9.90 21.61
N THR A 404 -22.46 8.78 20.95
CA THR A 404 -21.41 8.62 19.93
C THR A 404 -22.08 8.56 18.57
N HIS A 405 -21.97 9.64 17.80
CA HIS A 405 -22.64 9.81 16.50
C HIS A 405 -21.62 9.80 15.34
N PRO A 406 -22.02 9.45 14.09
CA PRO A 406 -21.12 9.43 12.94
C PRO A 406 -20.49 10.82 12.64
N PRO A 407 -19.19 10.92 12.30
CA PRO A 407 -18.58 12.18 11.89
C PRO A 407 -19.32 12.85 10.72
N ILE A 408 -19.65 14.13 10.91
CA ILE A 408 -20.28 14.98 9.89
C ILE A 408 -19.22 15.66 9.02
N ILE A 409 -19.45 15.61 7.71
CA ILE A 409 -18.80 16.40 6.67
C ILE A 409 -19.87 17.38 6.18
N ALA A 410 -19.68 18.68 6.40
CA ALA A 410 -20.67 19.69 6.02
C ALA A 410 -20.02 20.96 5.49
N PHE A 411 -20.36 21.34 4.27
CA PHE A 411 -19.92 22.57 3.62
C PHE A 411 -20.85 22.97 2.48
N ASN A 412 -20.82 24.25 2.14
CA ASN A 412 -21.46 24.76 0.93
C ASN A 412 -20.57 24.55 -0.30
N ILE A 413 -21.17 24.40 -1.48
CA ILE A 413 -20.50 24.30 -2.78
C ILE A 413 -20.69 25.57 -3.62
N GLY A 414 -19.87 25.71 -4.67
CA GLY A 414 -19.79 26.90 -5.53
C GLY A 414 -18.89 28.03 -4.98
N PRO A 415 -18.68 29.12 -5.77
CA PRO A 415 -17.66 30.15 -5.47
C PRO A 415 -17.86 30.90 -4.15
N ILE A 416 -19.10 30.99 -3.68
CA ILE A 416 -19.52 31.66 -2.43
C ILE A 416 -19.39 30.71 -1.22
N GLY A 417 -19.50 29.39 -1.45
CA GLY A 417 -19.44 28.38 -0.39
C GLY A 417 -18.03 28.08 0.14
N ARG A 418 -16.99 28.49 -0.59
CA ARG A 418 -15.57 28.18 -0.29
C ARG A 418 -15.15 28.46 1.16
N SER A 419 -15.70 29.48 1.83
CA SER A 419 -15.39 29.75 3.25
C SER A 419 -15.76 28.58 4.16
N SER A 420 -16.94 27.96 3.99
CA SER A 420 -17.31 26.77 4.77
C SER A 420 -16.51 25.53 4.38
N GLN A 421 -16.02 25.43 3.14
CA GLN A 421 -15.11 24.34 2.72
C GLN A 421 -13.77 24.41 3.47
N VAL A 422 -13.20 25.62 3.61
CA VAL A 422 -11.96 25.86 4.37
C VAL A 422 -12.11 25.47 5.85
N PHE A 423 -13.24 25.80 6.48
CA PHE A 423 -13.46 25.54 7.90
C PHE A 423 -14.06 24.15 8.22
N ASN A 424 -14.54 23.40 7.22
CA ASN A 424 -14.91 21.99 7.43
C ASN A 424 -13.65 21.18 7.83
N SER A 425 -13.75 20.43 8.93
CA SER A 425 -12.61 19.75 9.54
C SER A 425 -12.26 18.41 8.89
N THR A 426 -13.18 17.82 8.13
CA THR A 426 -13.20 16.36 7.92
C THR A 426 -13.48 16.04 6.46
N LEU A 427 -12.51 15.44 5.76
CA LEU A 427 -12.62 14.97 4.38
C LEU A 427 -13.30 15.98 3.41
N THR A 428 -12.88 17.25 3.47
CA THR A 428 -13.34 18.28 2.52
C THR A 428 -12.94 17.88 1.09
N SER A 429 -13.90 17.74 0.17
CA SER A 429 -13.59 17.49 -1.24
C SER A 429 -12.87 18.71 -1.84
N VAL A 430 -11.74 18.49 -2.50
CA VAL A 430 -10.86 19.54 -3.09
C VAL A 430 -10.43 19.17 -4.52
N THR A 431 -9.97 20.17 -5.27
CA THR A 431 -9.29 19.98 -6.56
C THR A 431 -7.77 20.00 -6.40
N HIS A 432 -7.02 19.85 -7.49
CA HIS A 432 -5.56 19.84 -7.50
C HIS A 432 -5.03 20.45 -8.82
N PRO A 433 -3.89 21.18 -8.84
CA PRO A 433 -3.39 21.82 -10.07
C PRO A 433 -3.07 20.86 -11.23
N ALA A 434 -2.87 19.57 -10.92
CA ALA A 434 -2.67 18.50 -11.92
C ALA A 434 -3.97 18.02 -12.59
N ILE A 435 -5.13 18.55 -12.19
CA ILE A 435 -6.45 18.29 -12.79
C ILE A 435 -6.80 19.52 -13.64
N PRO A 436 -6.94 19.39 -14.98
CA PRO A 436 -7.22 20.52 -15.83
C PRO A 436 -8.66 21.03 -15.61
N PRO A 437 -8.93 22.36 -15.74
CA PRO A 437 -10.28 22.91 -15.56
C PRO A 437 -11.35 22.28 -16.46
N SER A 438 -10.97 21.74 -17.63
CA SER A 438 -11.85 21.00 -18.54
C SER A 438 -12.29 19.62 -18.04
N ALA A 439 -11.77 19.16 -16.90
CA ALA A 439 -12.20 17.96 -16.20
C ALA A 439 -13.13 18.26 -15.00
N LEU A 440 -13.41 19.53 -14.69
CA LEU A 440 -14.24 19.94 -13.55
C LEU A 440 -15.64 20.41 -14.00
N LYS A 441 -16.68 20.06 -13.23
CA LYS A 441 -18.04 20.63 -13.37
C LYS A 441 -18.19 21.93 -12.57
N THR A 442 -19.25 22.70 -12.86
CA THR A 442 -19.66 23.93 -12.14
C THR A 442 -19.72 23.77 -10.61
N ASN A 443 -20.17 22.60 -10.15
CA ASN A 443 -20.37 22.27 -8.73
C ASN A 443 -19.17 21.56 -8.08
N ASP A 444 -18.12 21.23 -8.84
CA ASP A 444 -16.92 20.58 -8.30
C ASP A 444 -16.10 21.57 -7.43
N PRO A 445 -15.24 21.07 -6.52
CA PRO A 445 -14.44 21.93 -5.64
C PRO A 445 -13.53 22.91 -6.38
N GLN A 446 -13.49 24.15 -5.90
CA GLN A 446 -12.75 25.28 -6.51
C GLN A 446 -11.53 25.72 -5.69
N ILE A 447 -11.17 24.95 -4.66
CA ILE A 447 -9.97 25.17 -3.82
C ILE A 447 -9.14 23.89 -3.80
N THR A 448 -7.82 24.04 -3.73
CA THR A 448 -6.92 22.91 -3.46
C THR A 448 -6.73 22.71 -1.95
N SER A 449 -6.19 21.56 -1.55
CA SER A 449 -5.71 21.35 -0.18
C SER A 449 -4.73 22.45 0.26
N GLN A 450 -3.80 22.86 -0.62
CA GLN A 450 -2.84 23.93 -0.34
C GLN A 450 -3.55 25.27 -0.06
N ASP A 451 -4.60 25.60 -0.82
CA ASP A 451 -5.36 26.85 -0.63
C ASP A 451 -6.17 26.82 0.67
N ALA A 452 -6.76 25.67 1.02
CA ALA A 452 -7.48 25.49 2.27
C ALA A 452 -6.55 25.67 3.48
N ILE A 453 -5.35 25.07 3.47
CA ILE A 453 -4.38 25.25 4.56
C ILE A 453 -3.85 26.68 4.60
N ARG A 454 -3.55 27.29 3.45
CA ARG A 454 -3.12 28.70 3.39
C ARG A 454 -4.19 29.64 3.97
N ALA A 455 -5.46 29.39 3.67
CA ALA A 455 -6.58 30.17 4.21
C ALA A 455 -6.79 29.94 5.72
N LEU A 456 -6.57 28.74 6.25
CA LEU A 456 -6.59 28.46 7.69
C LEU A 456 -5.46 29.19 8.44
N VAL A 457 -4.25 29.24 7.88
CA VAL A 457 -3.14 30.05 8.44
C VAL A 457 -3.47 31.54 8.37
N GLN A 458 -3.99 32.02 7.23
CA GLN A 458 -4.38 33.44 7.05
C GLN A 458 -5.60 33.87 7.89
N SER A 459 -6.35 32.93 8.46
CA SER A 459 -7.47 33.18 9.37
C SER A 459 -7.14 32.88 10.84
N TYR A 460 -5.86 32.66 11.17
CA TYR A 460 -5.38 32.39 12.53
C TYR A 460 -5.99 31.12 13.18
N MET A 461 -6.42 30.15 12.36
CA MET A 461 -6.81 28.81 12.80
C MET A 461 -5.62 27.86 12.92
N LEU A 462 -4.48 28.20 12.30
CA LEU A 462 -3.21 27.48 12.32
C LEU A 462 -2.07 28.50 12.36
N ASP A 463 -0.98 28.22 13.09
CA ASP A 463 0.08 29.20 13.36
C ASP A 463 1.38 28.93 12.57
N PRO A 464 2.15 29.97 12.20
CA PRO A 464 3.51 29.79 11.65
C PRO A 464 4.49 29.24 12.71
N LEU A 465 4.82 27.95 12.64
CA LEU A 465 5.69 27.28 13.62
C LEU A 465 7.16 27.19 13.19
N LYS A 466 8.06 27.17 14.17
CA LYS A 466 9.52 27.10 14.02
C LYS A 466 10.02 25.69 14.30
N PHE A 467 10.83 25.15 13.40
CA PHE A 467 11.42 23.81 13.49
C PHE A 467 12.94 23.88 13.36
N TYR A 468 13.66 22.95 14.00
CA TYR A 468 15.12 23.00 14.10
C TYR A 468 15.80 21.65 13.94
N ILE A 469 17.03 21.61 13.41
CA ILE A 469 17.93 20.44 13.55
C ILE A 469 19.00 20.69 14.61
N LEU A 470 19.02 19.84 15.64
CA LEU A 470 19.88 19.95 16.81
C LEU A 470 20.98 18.87 16.80
N GLY A 471 22.22 19.27 16.51
CA GLY A 471 23.38 18.39 16.54
C GLY A 471 24.71 19.12 16.45
N ALA A 472 25.80 18.46 16.87
CA ALA A 472 27.14 19.09 16.91
C ALA A 472 27.82 19.23 15.52
N SER A 473 27.24 18.64 14.47
CA SER A 473 27.64 18.85 13.09
C SER A 473 26.41 18.69 12.20
N VAL A 474 25.79 19.82 11.85
CA VAL A 474 24.52 19.89 11.11
C VAL A 474 24.53 20.86 9.93
N ALA A 475 25.59 21.64 9.75
CA ALA A 475 25.77 22.58 8.63
C ALA A 475 25.78 21.90 7.24
N TYR A 476 25.87 20.57 7.19
CA TYR A 476 25.76 19.76 5.97
C TYR A 476 24.37 19.15 5.74
N SER A 477 23.43 19.34 6.68
CA SER A 477 22.13 18.66 6.64
C SER A 477 21.25 19.21 5.52
N ILE A 478 20.59 18.29 4.83
CA ILE A 478 19.60 18.57 3.79
C ILE A 478 18.17 18.74 4.36
N SER A 479 17.95 18.42 5.65
CA SER A 479 16.64 18.54 6.32
C SER A 479 16.00 19.93 6.19
N PRO A 480 16.72 21.07 6.30
CA PRO A 480 16.10 22.39 6.13
C PRO A 480 15.54 22.62 4.73
N VAL A 481 16.25 22.22 3.67
CA VAL A 481 15.75 22.30 2.29
C VAL A 481 14.50 21.42 2.14
N MET A 482 14.63 20.17 2.59
CA MET A 482 13.60 19.14 2.46
C MET A 482 12.28 19.51 3.16
N HIS A 483 12.33 20.00 4.41
CA HIS A 483 11.13 20.38 5.15
C HIS A 483 10.53 21.71 4.69
N ASN A 484 11.35 22.72 4.34
CA ASN A 484 10.82 24.01 3.89
C ASN A 484 10.10 23.91 2.53
N ALA A 485 10.60 23.09 1.61
CA ALA A 485 9.89 22.78 0.36
C ALA A 485 8.53 22.13 0.62
N ALA A 486 8.47 21.18 1.55
CA ALA A 486 7.24 20.52 1.94
C ALA A 486 6.24 21.50 2.60
N TYR A 487 6.67 22.37 3.52
CA TYR A 487 5.81 23.41 4.14
C TYR A 487 5.17 24.30 3.08
N ALA A 488 5.96 24.83 2.14
CA ALA A 488 5.45 25.64 1.04
C ALA A 488 4.43 24.87 0.18
N SER A 489 4.73 23.62 -0.20
CA SER A 489 3.82 22.80 -1.03
C SER A 489 2.49 22.46 -0.35
N CYS A 490 2.48 22.29 0.97
CA CYS A 490 1.28 21.99 1.75
C CYS A 490 0.54 23.24 2.28
N GLY A 491 1.01 24.45 1.94
CA GLY A 491 0.36 25.71 2.35
C GLY A 491 0.64 26.13 3.80
N LEU A 492 1.57 25.45 4.48
CA LEU A 492 1.99 25.77 5.85
C LEU A 492 3.05 26.86 5.84
N SER A 493 2.95 27.85 6.73
CA SER A 493 3.94 28.93 6.88
C SER A 493 5.04 28.63 7.90
N HIS A 494 5.32 27.36 8.13
CA HIS A 494 6.34 26.90 9.08
C HIS A 494 7.76 27.09 8.52
N ALA A 495 8.77 27.21 9.39
CA ALA A 495 10.16 27.42 9.00
C ALA A 495 11.12 26.45 9.71
N TYR A 496 11.82 25.62 8.95
CA TYR A 496 12.87 24.71 9.42
C TYR A 496 14.26 25.37 9.32
N ARG A 497 15.04 25.36 10.40
CA ARG A 497 16.35 26.05 10.49
C ARG A 497 17.45 25.21 11.14
N ILE A 498 18.69 25.67 10.98
CA ILE A 498 19.84 25.24 11.78
C ILE A 498 20.06 26.32 12.86
N PRO A 499 20.22 25.99 14.15
CA PRO A 499 20.56 26.96 15.19
C PRO A 499 22.00 27.47 15.01
N ASP A 500 22.24 28.76 15.26
CA ASP A 500 23.55 29.41 15.07
C ASP A 500 24.64 28.82 15.99
N ALA A 501 24.27 28.50 17.23
CA ALA A 501 25.13 27.87 18.23
C ALA A 501 24.47 26.57 18.75
N PRO A 502 24.84 25.38 18.25
CA PRO A 502 24.17 24.14 18.63
C PRO A 502 24.52 23.74 20.06
N SER A 503 23.53 23.78 20.96
CA SER A 503 23.64 23.39 22.37
C SER A 503 22.33 22.73 22.84
N LEU A 504 22.40 21.79 23.79
CA LEU A 504 21.19 21.22 24.41
C LEU A 504 20.42 22.23 25.27
N ALA A 505 21.07 23.31 25.73
CA ALA A 505 20.39 24.40 26.46
C ALA A 505 19.31 25.10 25.62
N LEU A 506 19.37 24.99 24.29
CA LEU A 506 18.32 25.48 23.39
C LEU A 506 16.94 24.84 23.68
N LEU A 507 16.89 23.63 24.28
CA LEU A 507 15.63 23.03 24.72
C LEU A 507 14.98 23.79 25.88
N ASP A 508 15.76 24.43 26.75
CA ASP A 508 15.22 25.26 27.84
C ASP A 508 14.80 26.64 27.30
N GLU A 509 15.52 27.19 26.33
CA GLU A 509 15.14 28.41 25.61
C GLU A 509 13.83 28.21 24.82
N TRP A 510 13.76 27.20 23.96
CA TRP A 510 12.59 26.92 23.10
C TRP A 510 11.32 26.57 23.87
N ARG A 511 11.42 26.14 25.13
CA ARG A 511 10.25 25.95 26.00
C ARG A 511 9.43 27.23 26.20
N HIS A 512 10.10 28.39 26.10
CA HIS A 512 9.49 29.71 26.28
C HIS A 512 9.01 30.33 24.95
N ASP A 513 9.25 29.69 23.81
CA ASP A 513 8.77 30.14 22.50
C ASP A 513 7.48 29.38 22.12
N PRO A 514 6.28 29.98 22.23
CA PRO A 514 5.03 29.29 21.91
C PRO A 514 4.93 28.84 20.45
N HIS A 515 5.75 29.41 19.55
CA HIS A 515 5.80 29.05 18.14
C HIS A 515 6.80 27.92 17.85
N PHE A 516 7.53 27.38 18.83
CA PHE A 516 8.29 26.15 18.59
C PHE A 516 7.32 25.01 18.25
N GLY A 517 7.58 24.33 17.12
CA GLY A 517 6.80 23.20 16.62
C GLY A 517 7.50 21.84 16.76
N GLY A 518 8.83 21.82 16.80
CA GLY A 518 9.60 20.58 16.97
C GLY A 518 11.07 20.69 16.59
N SER A 519 11.85 19.67 16.93
CA SER A 519 13.24 19.57 16.50
C SER A 519 13.69 18.14 16.20
N SER A 520 14.42 17.98 15.10
CA SER A 520 15.16 16.75 14.79
C SER A 520 16.48 16.76 15.57
N VAL A 521 16.71 15.75 16.41
CA VAL A 521 17.92 15.58 17.21
C VAL A 521 18.86 14.58 16.53
N VAL A 522 20.10 14.98 16.27
CA VAL A 522 21.12 14.09 15.68
C VAL A 522 22.29 13.84 16.63
N GLN A 523 23.43 13.41 16.09
CA GLN A 523 24.63 13.13 16.89
C GLN A 523 25.22 14.41 17.52
N PRO A 524 25.73 14.34 18.76
CA PRO A 524 25.86 13.15 19.62
C PRO A 524 24.65 12.88 20.53
N TRP A 525 23.61 13.72 20.50
CA TRP A 525 22.69 13.89 21.64
C TRP A 525 21.51 12.92 21.74
N ARG A 526 21.19 12.14 20.69
CA ARG A 526 20.01 11.24 20.66
C ARG A 526 19.77 10.42 21.94
N VAL A 527 20.83 9.84 22.51
CA VAL A 527 20.75 9.00 23.73
C VAL A 527 20.66 9.85 25.00
N HIS A 528 21.28 11.04 25.03
CA HIS A 528 21.23 11.95 26.18
C HIS A 528 19.83 12.54 26.36
N VAL A 529 19.20 12.99 25.25
CA VAL A 529 17.81 13.48 25.25
C VAL A 529 16.84 12.38 25.71
N ALA A 530 17.08 11.11 25.35
CA ALA A 530 16.29 9.97 25.85
C ALA A 530 16.42 9.69 27.35
N GLY A 531 17.48 10.17 28.01
CA GLY A 531 17.61 10.17 29.47
C GLY A 531 16.99 11.38 30.15
N GLN A 532 16.72 12.47 29.42
CA GLN A 532 16.14 13.72 29.95
C GLN A 532 14.62 13.81 29.79
N LEU A 533 14.05 13.30 28.68
CA LEU A 533 12.63 13.48 28.40
C LEU A 533 11.74 12.49 29.15
N LYS A 534 10.79 13.03 29.93
CA LYS A 534 9.80 12.27 30.70
C LYS A 534 8.77 11.56 29.81
N TYR A 535 8.30 12.21 28.75
CA TYR A 535 7.26 11.68 27.85
C TYR A 535 7.88 11.32 26.50
N LYS A 536 7.54 10.13 26.01
CA LYS A 536 8.15 9.49 24.85
C LYS A 536 7.30 8.29 24.43
N SER A 537 7.41 7.87 23.17
CA SER A 537 6.73 6.65 22.68
C SER A 537 7.39 5.37 23.23
N ARG A 538 6.69 4.24 23.16
CA ARG A 538 7.29 2.91 23.42
C ARG A 538 8.51 2.62 22.55
N HIS A 539 8.59 3.19 21.34
CA HIS A 539 9.74 3.03 20.47
C HIS A 539 10.93 3.82 21.00
N ALA A 540 10.75 5.11 21.26
CA ALA A 540 11.81 5.95 21.82
C ALA A 540 12.32 5.43 23.17
N GLU A 541 11.45 4.83 23.99
CA GLU A 541 11.83 4.13 25.22
C GLU A 541 12.59 2.81 24.95
N ALA A 542 12.01 1.87 24.17
CA ALA A 542 12.64 0.58 23.87
C ALA A 542 13.93 0.70 23.03
N ILE A 543 14.09 1.78 22.27
CA ILE A 543 15.31 2.14 21.55
C ILE A 543 16.29 2.86 22.50
N GLY A 544 15.81 3.57 23.53
CA GLY A 544 16.63 4.39 24.42
C GLY A 544 17.40 5.50 23.68
N ALA A 545 16.81 6.04 22.62
CA ALA A 545 17.37 7.14 21.84
C ALA A 545 16.24 7.89 21.12
N ILE A 546 16.26 9.23 21.19
CA ILE A 546 15.27 10.13 20.59
C ILE A 546 15.92 10.88 19.43
N ASN A 547 15.27 10.92 18.27
CA ASN A 547 15.71 11.74 17.14
C ASN A 547 14.71 12.85 16.78
N THR A 548 13.56 12.90 17.45
CA THR A 548 12.46 13.85 17.19
C THR A 548 11.91 14.33 18.52
N VAL A 549 11.87 15.64 18.74
CA VAL A 549 11.28 16.28 19.92
C VAL A 549 10.12 17.13 19.46
N MET A 550 8.95 16.97 20.08
CA MET A 550 7.75 17.77 19.82
C MET A 550 7.25 18.41 21.12
N PRO A 551 6.66 19.62 21.08
CA PRO A 551 6.06 20.23 22.26
C PRO A 551 4.81 19.44 22.71
N LEU A 552 4.62 19.34 24.02
CA LEU A 552 3.32 19.05 24.63
C LEU A 552 2.76 20.36 25.16
N ARG A 553 1.71 20.85 24.51
CA ARG A 553 1.07 22.13 24.86
C ARG A 553 0.09 21.97 26.03
N ALA A 554 -0.19 23.07 26.70
CA ALA A 554 -1.22 23.17 27.72
C ALA A 554 -2.31 24.19 27.34
N SER A 555 -3.52 23.97 27.87
CA SER A 555 -4.62 24.94 27.84
C SER A 555 -4.34 26.15 28.73
N ALA A 556 -5.16 27.19 28.62
CA ALA A 556 -4.99 28.47 29.33
C ALA A 556 -5.09 28.35 30.87
N ASP A 557 -5.65 27.25 31.39
CA ASP A 557 -5.70 26.88 32.80
C ASP A 557 -4.42 26.15 33.29
N GLY A 558 -3.47 25.89 32.39
CA GLY A 558 -2.21 25.19 32.66
C GLY A 558 -2.25 23.67 32.51
N ASN A 559 -3.41 23.07 32.21
CA ASN A 559 -3.52 21.62 32.04
C ASN A 559 -2.92 21.14 30.71
N ILE A 560 -2.15 20.05 30.73
CA ILE A 560 -1.56 19.47 29.51
C ILE A 560 -2.67 18.75 28.72
N TYR A 561 -2.85 19.11 27.44
CA TYR A 561 -3.87 18.47 26.60
C TYR A 561 -3.65 16.95 26.48
N PRO A 562 -4.73 16.14 26.44
CA PRO A 562 -4.65 14.70 26.17
C PRO A 562 -3.89 14.39 24.88
N LEU A 563 -3.21 13.24 24.84
CA LEU A 563 -2.33 12.85 23.72
C LEU A 563 -3.01 12.85 22.34
N SER A 564 -4.31 12.51 22.26
CA SER A 564 -5.11 12.61 21.04
C SER A 564 -5.37 14.06 20.60
N GLU A 565 -5.53 14.99 21.54
CA GLU A 565 -5.74 16.42 21.26
C GLU A 565 -4.43 17.14 20.92
N GLN A 566 -3.30 16.74 21.51
CA GLN A 566 -1.97 17.18 21.05
C GLN A 566 -1.77 16.86 19.56
N ALA A 567 -2.31 15.73 19.09
CA ALA A 567 -2.21 15.30 17.70
C ALA A 567 -3.16 16.04 16.74
N SER A 568 -4.25 16.67 17.18
CA SER A 568 -5.00 17.63 16.36
C SER A 568 -4.33 19.01 16.38
N ARG A 569 -3.90 19.48 17.55
CA ARG A 569 -3.34 20.83 17.79
C ARG A 569 -1.88 21.06 17.33
N ARG A 570 -1.23 20.09 16.70
CA ARG A 570 0.22 20.16 16.40
C ARG A 570 0.67 21.28 15.45
N ASN A 571 -0.27 21.96 14.79
CA ASN A 571 -0.03 23.13 13.93
C ASN A 571 -0.52 24.45 14.57
N GLU A 572 -0.95 24.43 15.83
CA GLU A 572 -1.26 25.61 16.65
C GLU A 572 -0.02 26.00 17.46
N ALA A 573 0.11 27.28 17.81
CA ALA A 573 1.07 27.80 18.78
C ALA A 573 0.48 27.76 20.21
N GLY A 574 1.34 27.81 21.23
CA GLY A 574 0.87 27.89 22.62
C GLY A 574 1.88 27.40 23.65
N HIS A 575 1.56 27.62 24.93
CA HIS A 575 2.44 27.34 26.07
C HIS A 575 2.91 25.88 26.12
N ILE A 576 4.23 25.69 26.18
CA ILE A 576 4.88 24.37 26.13
C ILE A 576 5.15 23.87 27.55
N ALA A 577 4.21 23.07 28.06
CA ALA A 577 4.31 22.51 29.41
C ALA A 577 5.40 21.41 29.51
N ALA A 578 5.56 20.58 28.47
CA ALA A 578 6.50 19.47 28.44
C ALA A 578 6.98 19.13 27.02
N TRP A 579 7.85 18.12 26.92
CA TRP A 579 8.37 17.58 25.66
C TRP A 579 7.92 16.14 25.42
N TRP A 580 7.59 15.80 24.18
CA TRP A 580 7.39 14.44 23.69
C TRP A 580 8.59 13.98 22.86
N GLY A 581 9.10 12.78 23.15
CA GLY A 581 10.21 12.14 22.45
C GLY A 581 9.78 11.03 21.49
N GLU A 582 10.24 11.09 20.25
CA GLU A 582 10.02 10.04 19.25
C GLU A 582 11.33 9.64 18.53
N ASN A 583 11.35 8.42 17.98
CA ASN A 583 12.42 7.94 17.12
C ASN A 583 11.88 7.57 15.73
N THR A 584 12.37 8.21 14.67
CA THR A 584 12.07 7.85 13.27
C THR A 584 13.23 7.14 12.56
N ASP A 585 14.40 7.04 13.20
CA ASP A 585 15.57 6.34 12.63
C ASP A 585 15.24 4.83 12.46
N TRP A 586 14.46 4.23 13.37
CA TRP A 586 14.05 2.83 13.23
C TRP A 586 13.01 2.63 12.11
N ILE A 587 12.16 3.64 11.86
CA ILE A 587 11.13 3.58 10.81
C ILE A 587 11.80 3.53 9.45
N SER A 588 12.76 4.43 9.19
CA SER A 588 13.48 4.44 7.91
C SER A 588 14.33 3.19 7.70
N ILE A 589 15.06 2.73 8.73
CA ILE A 589 15.84 1.49 8.65
C ILE A 589 14.93 0.28 8.41
N MET A 590 13.78 0.20 9.09
CA MET A 590 12.78 -0.86 8.87
C MET A 590 12.26 -0.83 7.43
N VAL A 591 11.86 0.34 6.93
CA VAL A 591 11.33 0.52 5.57
C VAL A 591 12.37 0.14 4.52
N CYS A 592 13.61 0.63 4.63
CA CYS A 592 14.70 0.32 3.71
C CYS A 592 15.08 -1.17 3.70
N LEU A 593 15.01 -1.86 4.84
CA LEU A 593 15.22 -3.31 4.91
C LEU A 593 14.03 -4.07 4.30
N GLN A 594 12.79 -3.78 4.74
CA GLN A 594 11.58 -4.49 4.36
C GLN A 594 11.25 -4.36 2.87
N ARG A 595 11.51 -3.20 2.27
CA ARG A 595 11.32 -2.95 0.83
C ARG A 595 12.28 -3.73 -0.04
N ASN A 596 13.53 -3.84 0.39
CA ASN A 596 14.64 -4.25 -0.49
C ASN A 596 15.15 -5.68 -0.22
N LEU A 597 14.67 -6.34 0.86
CA LEU A 597 14.86 -7.77 1.08
C LEU A 597 14.07 -8.60 0.05
N SER A 598 14.79 -9.48 -0.66
CA SER A 598 14.19 -10.43 -1.61
C SER A 598 13.31 -11.47 -0.91
N PRO A 599 12.31 -12.08 -1.58
CA PRO A 599 11.49 -13.15 -1.00
C PRO A 599 12.26 -14.41 -0.59
N ARG A 600 13.52 -14.60 -1.03
CA ARG A 600 14.40 -15.68 -0.55
C ARG A 600 14.95 -15.40 0.85
N ASN A 601 15.15 -14.11 1.15
CA ASN A 601 15.62 -13.61 2.45
C ASN A 601 14.42 -13.12 3.30
N ALA A 602 13.25 -13.75 3.11
CA ALA A 602 12.07 -13.51 3.95
C ALA A 602 12.40 -13.83 5.41
N ILE A 603 12.00 -12.92 6.30
CA ILE A 603 12.57 -12.88 7.66
C ILE A 603 11.98 -14.01 8.51
N SER A 604 12.87 -14.75 9.18
CA SER A 604 12.53 -15.86 10.06
C SER A 604 13.41 -15.82 11.31
N PRO A 605 12.84 -15.92 12.53
CA PRO A 605 13.60 -15.94 13.79
C PRO A 605 14.75 -16.96 13.81
N VAL A 606 14.58 -18.10 13.15
CA VAL A 606 15.53 -19.22 13.17
C VAL A 606 16.66 -19.03 12.14
N ARG A 607 16.36 -18.45 10.96
CA ARG A 607 17.25 -18.43 9.79
C ARG A 607 17.87 -17.08 9.45
N THR A 608 17.24 -15.97 9.82
CA THR A 608 17.69 -14.64 9.39
C THR A 608 18.62 -14.03 10.43
N THR A 609 19.89 -13.86 10.05
CA THR A 609 20.88 -13.16 10.88
C THR A 609 21.05 -11.70 10.43
N GLY A 610 21.06 -10.79 11.39
CA GLY A 610 21.36 -9.37 11.21
C GLY A 610 22.74 -8.99 11.73
N LEU A 611 23.33 -7.92 11.20
CA LEU A 611 24.61 -7.36 11.64
C LEU A 611 24.53 -5.82 11.69
N VAL A 612 24.95 -5.22 12.81
CA VAL A 612 24.94 -3.78 13.04
C VAL A 612 26.36 -3.32 13.40
N ILE A 613 26.86 -2.32 12.67
CA ILE A 613 28.21 -1.77 12.88
C ILE A 613 28.10 -0.43 13.59
N GLY A 614 28.67 -0.34 14.80
CA GLY A 614 28.57 0.81 15.71
C GLY A 614 27.62 0.56 16.89
N ALA A 615 27.77 1.35 17.96
CA ALA A 615 26.94 1.28 19.18
C ALA A 615 26.32 2.63 19.58
N GLY A 616 25.99 3.48 18.59
CA GLY A 616 25.32 4.78 18.80
C GLY A 616 23.79 4.71 18.79
N GLY A 617 23.13 5.88 18.86
CA GLY A 617 21.66 5.96 18.79
C GLY A 617 21.07 5.35 17.50
N MET A 618 21.74 5.52 16.35
CA MET A 618 21.37 4.86 15.10
C MET A 618 21.45 3.32 15.19
N ALA A 619 22.47 2.79 15.89
CA ALA A 619 22.63 1.35 16.05
C ALA A 619 21.57 0.75 16.97
N ARG A 620 21.18 1.48 18.03
CA ARG A 620 20.01 1.13 18.86
C ARG A 620 18.74 1.06 18.01
N ALA A 621 18.51 2.06 17.15
CA ALA A 621 17.37 2.08 16.24
C ALA A 621 17.42 0.94 15.19
N ALA A 622 18.61 0.60 14.67
CA ALA A 622 18.81 -0.50 13.73
C ALA A 622 18.49 -1.87 14.35
N ILE A 623 18.98 -2.14 15.58
CA ILE A 623 18.67 -3.38 16.31
C ILE A 623 17.17 -3.48 16.57
N TYR A 624 16.53 -2.39 17.00
CA TYR A 624 15.09 -2.37 17.20
C TYR A 624 14.30 -2.63 15.91
N ALA A 625 14.68 -1.99 14.79
CA ALA A 625 14.07 -2.26 13.48
C ALA A 625 14.20 -3.73 13.06
N MET A 626 15.36 -4.37 13.27
CA MET A 626 15.55 -5.79 13.03
C MET A 626 14.66 -6.67 13.94
N LEU A 627 14.52 -6.33 15.22
CA LEU A 627 13.65 -7.04 16.17
C LEU A 627 12.16 -6.91 15.79
N GLN A 628 11.70 -5.72 15.41
CA GLN A 628 10.32 -5.48 14.94
C GLN A 628 10.02 -6.25 13.64
N LEU A 629 11.01 -6.36 12.74
CA LEU A 629 10.93 -7.17 11.53
C LEU A 629 10.96 -8.69 11.78
N GLY A 630 11.09 -9.16 13.02
CA GLY A 630 11.07 -10.57 13.38
C GLY A 630 12.42 -11.29 13.34
N CYS A 631 13.53 -10.56 13.14
CA CYS A 631 14.86 -11.14 13.37
C CYS A 631 15.07 -11.40 14.87
N ARG A 632 15.74 -12.51 15.21
CA ARG A 632 16.10 -12.89 16.59
C ARG A 632 17.57 -13.31 16.73
N LYS A 633 18.40 -13.02 15.73
CA LYS A 633 19.84 -13.29 15.71
C LYS A 633 20.55 -12.06 15.17
N ILE A 634 20.93 -11.14 16.05
CA ILE A 634 21.49 -9.84 15.67
C ILE A 634 22.89 -9.71 16.26
N PHE A 635 23.89 -9.48 15.41
CA PHE A 635 25.26 -9.22 15.84
C PHE A 635 25.56 -7.73 15.86
N ILE A 636 26.34 -7.28 16.83
CA ILE A 636 26.86 -5.92 16.93
C ILE A 636 28.39 -5.93 17.00
N LEU A 637 29.03 -5.14 16.13
CA LEU A 637 30.47 -4.84 16.17
C LEU A 637 30.65 -3.35 16.49
N ASN A 638 31.54 -2.98 17.42
CA ASN A 638 31.85 -1.58 17.69
C ASN A 638 33.29 -1.41 18.18
N ARG A 639 33.96 -0.32 17.76
CA ARG A 639 35.36 0.02 18.13
C ARG A 639 35.63 0.10 19.65
N THR A 640 34.58 0.22 20.47
CA THR A 640 34.66 0.14 21.93
C THR A 640 33.75 -0.99 22.41
N LEU A 641 34.35 -2.11 22.79
CA LEU A 641 33.64 -3.36 23.13
C LEU A 641 32.53 -3.16 24.17
N SER A 642 32.85 -2.50 25.29
CA SER A 642 31.92 -2.29 26.41
C SER A 642 30.64 -1.55 26.02
N ARG A 643 30.67 -0.68 24.99
CA ARG A 643 29.46 -0.02 24.45
C ARG A 643 28.58 -0.98 23.64
N ALA A 644 29.17 -1.95 22.93
CA ALA A 644 28.40 -3.00 22.26
C ALA A 644 27.78 -3.96 23.28
N GLU A 645 28.52 -4.32 24.33
CA GLU A 645 28.01 -5.13 25.45
C GLU A 645 26.88 -4.44 26.20
N GLU A 646 26.94 -3.13 26.41
CA GLU A 646 25.86 -2.32 26.99
C GLU A 646 24.59 -2.37 26.13
N VAL A 647 24.71 -2.12 24.83
CA VAL A 647 23.58 -2.14 23.88
C VAL A 647 23.00 -3.56 23.74
N ALA A 648 23.83 -4.60 23.67
CA ALA A 648 23.37 -5.99 23.61
C ALA A 648 22.63 -6.39 24.90
N ARG A 649 23.19 -6.07 26.08
CA ARG A 649 22.56 -6.32 27.38
C ARG A 649 21.19 -5.63 27.50
N HIS A 650 21.10 -4.39 27.07
CA HIS A 650 19.86 -3.62 27.04
C HIS A 650 18.77 -4.33 26.22
N PHE A 651 19.03 -4.64 24.96
CA PHE A 651 18.03 -5.30 24.11
C PHE A 651 17.71 -6.74 24.54
N ASN A 652 18.70 -7.50 25.04
CA ASN A 652 18.43 -8.84 25.59
C ASN A 652 17.53 -8.77 26.82
N SER A 653 17.71 -7.79 27.72
CA SER A 653 16.81 -7.59 28.86
C SER A 653 15.40 -7.17 28.44
N TRP A 654 15.28 -6.34 27.41
CA TRP A 654 13.98 -5.93 26.85
C TRP A 654 13.25 -7.10 26.19
N VAL A 655 13.93 -7.93 25.39
CA VAL A 655 13.35 -9.16 24.82
C VAL A 655 12.94 -10.15 25.92
N ALA A 656 13.79 -10.40 26.92
CA ALA A 656 13.49 -11.32 28.01
C ALA A 656 12.34 -10.84 28.93
N SER A 657 12.09 -9.54 29.01
CA SER A 657 10.91 -8.99 29.69
C SER A 657 9.60 -9.16 28.90
N SER A 658 9.69 -9.49 27.60
CA SER A 658 8.57 -9.61 26.67
C SER A 658 8.31 -11.03 26.18
N HIS A 659 9.28 -11.94 26.24
CA HIS A 659 9.19 -13.34 25.81
C HIS A 659 9.95 -14.23 26.80
N THR A 660 9.42 -15.42 27.09
CA THR A 660 10.02 -16.40 28.04
C THR A 660 11.12 -17.28 27.42
N ASP A 661 11.59 -16.96 26.21
CA ASP A 661 12.55 -17.78 25.48
C ASP A 661 13.99 -17.40 25.85
N SER A 662 14.90 -18.38 25.95
CA SER A 662 16.13 -18.24 26.75
C SER A 662 17.40 -17.84 25.98
N ASP A 663 17.35 -17.79 24.65
CA ASP A 663 18.52 -17.47 23.82
C ASP A 663 18.73 -15.95 23.64
N ALA A 664 19.99 -15.50 23.68
CA ALA A 664 20.39 -14.11 23.55
C ALA A 664 20.24 -13.62 22.10
N ALA A 665 19.18 -12.84 21.87
CA ALA A 665 18.81 -12.31 20.55
C ALA A 665 19.83 -11.32 19.97
N VAL A 666 20.59 -10.61 20.82
CA VAL A 666 21.66 -9.67 20.43
C VAL A 666 23.00 -10.16 20.98
N ARG A 667 24.00 -10.29 20.11
CA ARG A 667 25.33 -10.87 20.39
C ARG A 667 26.44 -9.95 19.92
N VAL A 668 27.59 -9.96 20.62
CA VAL A 668 28.70 -9.02 20.35
C VAL A 668 29.84 -9.73 19.63
N LEU A 669 30.33 -9.14 18.53
CA LEU A 669 31.60 -9.50 17.89
C LEU A 669 32.71 -8.64 18.51
N ARG A 670 33.85 -9.24 18.87
CA ARG A 670 34.94 -8.57 19.59
C ARG A 670 35.92 -7.90 18.64
N SER A 671 36.21 -8.51 17.50
CA SER A 671 36.98 -7.89 16.41
C SER A 671 36.37 -8.12 15.03
N ALA A 672 36.85 -7.37 14.05
CA ALA A 672 36.60 -7.60 12.62
C ALA A 672 37.37 -8.82 12.08
N ASP A 673 38.45 -9.21 12.76
CA ASP A 673 39.32 -10.33 12.35
C ASP A 673 38.73 -11.71 12.73
N GLU A 674 37.77 -11.74 13.66
CA GLU A 674 37.13 -12.97 14.12
C GLU A 674 36.33 -13.64 12.97
N PRO A 675 36.47 -14.96 12.75
CA PRO A 675 35.70 -15.67 11.75
C PRO A 675 34.21 -15.63 12.08
N TRP A 676 33.36 -15.72 11.05
CA TRP A 676 31.92 -15.83 11.28
C TRP A 676 31.59 -17.16 11.98
N PRO A 677 30.71 -17.21 13.01
CA PRO A 677 30.40 -18.46 13.71
C PRO A 677 29.83 -19.53 12.76
N SER A 678 30.49 -20.69 12.70
CA SER A 678 30.23 -21.77 11.73
C SER A 678 28.79 -22.30 11.76
N GLU A 679 28.23 -22.41 12.95
CA GLU A 679 26.91 -22.92 13.26
C GLU A 679 25.76 -21.90 13.03
N LEU A 680 26.07 -20.71 12.49
CA LEU A 680 25.10 -19.65 12.22
C LEU A 680 25.14 -19.17 10.77
N ALA A 681 23.96 -19.00 10.18
CA ALA A 681 23.82 -18.40 8.85
C ALA A 681 24.47 -17.01 8.80
N PHE A 682 25.18 -16.74 7.69
CA PHE A 682 25.73 -15.42 7.36
C PHE A 682 24.66 -14.31 7.44
N PRO A 683 25.07 -13.06 7.73
CA PRO A 683 24.12 -11.96 7.81
C PRO A 683 23.51 -11.69 6.43
N SER A 684 22.18 -11.49 6.38
CA SER A 684 21.47 -11.05 5.17
C SER A 684 20.80 -9.68 5.34
N MET A 685 20.96 -9.08 6.52
CA MET A 685 20.53 -7.72 6.88
C MET A 685 21.71 -7.03 7.59
N ILE A 686 22.34 -6.04 6.95
CA ILE A 686 23.50 -5.33 7.50
C ILE A 686 23.18 -3.84 7.59
N VAL A 687 23.50 -3.19 8.70
CA VAL A 687 23.33 -1.74 8.88
C VAL A 687 24.60 -1.11 9.46
N SER A 688 25.22 -0.22 8.68
CA SER A 688 26.39 0.57 9.07
C SER A 688 25.96 1.88 9.74
N CYS A 689 26.25 2.00 11.03
CA CYS A 689 25.86 3.15 11.87
C CYS A 689 27.07 4.02 12.25
N VAL A 690 28.19 3.90 11.53
CA VAL A 690 29.46 4.55 11.88
C VAL A 690 29.68 5.88 11.12
N PRO A 691 30.33 6.88 11.73
CA PRO A 691 30.48 8.19 11.12
C PRO A 691 31.64 8.25 10.11
N GLU A 692 31.37 8.90 8.98
CA GLU A 692 32.37 9.29 7.98
C GLU A 692 33.19 10.53 8.42
N ASN A 693 32.58 11.45 9.17
CA ASN A 693 33.21 12.71 9.57
C ASN A 693 33.85 12.64 10.97
N ARG A 694 34.79 13.55 11.25
CA ARG A 694 35.27 13.77 12.62
C ARG A 694 34.15 14.29 13.51
N ILE A 695 33.99 13.70 14.70
CA ILE A 695 32.98 14.09 15.70
C ILE A 695 33.68 14.19 17.06
N GLN A 696 33.53 15.32 17.76
CA GLN A 696 34.10 15.56 19.09
C GLN A 696 35.60 15.17 19.17
N GLY A 697 36.37 15.55 18.14
CA GLY A 697 37.80 15.26 18.01
C GLY A 697 38.17 13.87 17.50
N GLN A 698 37.26 12.89 17.50
CA GLN A 698 37.55 11.53 17.04
C GLN A 698 37.68 11.44 15.52
N PRO A 699 38.55 10.56 14.98
CA PRO A 699 38.69 10.34 13.54
C PRO A 699 37.46 9.63 12.94
N PRO A 700 37.29 9.73 11.60
CA PRO A 700 36.38 8.87 10.82
C PRO A 700 36.51 7.39 11.16
N ALA A 701 35.43 6.63 11.00
CA ALA A 701 35.48 5.18 11.20
C ALA A 701 36.17 4.43 10.06
N ASN A 702 36.09 4.94 8.81
CA ASN A 702 36.66 4.35 7.60
C ASN A 702 36.42 2.83 7.45
N PHE A 703 35.25 2.35 7.89
CA PHE A 703 34.97 0.93 8.03
C PHE A 703 34.85 0.23 6.67
N VAL A 704 35.40 -0.99 6.61
CA VAL A 704 35.24 -1.97 5.54
C VAL A 704 34.86 -3.31 6.17
N MET A 705 34.03 -4.09 5.48
CA MET A 705 33.54 -5.37 5.95
C MET A 705 34.61 -6.46 5.81
N PRO A 706 34.80 -7.35 6.80
CA PRO A 706 35.53 -8.60 6.60
C PRO A 706 34.87 -9.43 5.49
N LEU A 707 35.60 -9.77 4.42
CA LEU A 707 35.03 -10.50 3.29
C LEU A 707 34.46 -11.87 3.70
N GLN A 708 35.05 -12.49 4.72
CA GLN A 708 34.56 -13.73 5.34
C GLN A 708 33.15 -13.63 5.94
N TRP A 709 32.62 -12.43 6.24
CA TRP A 709 31.26 -12.25 6.74
C TRP A 709 30.23 -12.03 5.61
N LEU A 710 30.65 -11.86 4.36
CA LEU A 710 29.76 -11.64 3.20
C LEU A 710 29.30 -12.94 2.51
N GLY A 711 29.59 -14.12 3.10
CA GLY A 711 29.34 -15.45 2.53
C GLY A 711 27.88 -15.88 2.35
N SER A 712 26.90 -14.96 2.40
CA SER A 712 25.49 -15.29 2.17
C SER A 712 25.24 -15.65 0.69
N PRO A 713 24.86 -16.91 0.36
CA PRO A 713 24.69 -17.35 -1.03
C PRO A 713 23.44 -16.75 -1.70
N SER A 714 22.53 -16.16 -0.93
CA SER A 714 21.38 -15.38 -1.41
C SER A 714 21.58 -13.87 -1.24
N GLY A 715 22.81 -13.42 -1.00
CA GLY A 715 23.13 -12.03 -0.72
C GLY A 715 22.38 -11.49 0.50
N GLY A 716 22.03 -10.22 0.46
CA GLY A 716 21.36 -9.52 1.55
C GLY A 716 21.18 -8.04 1.24
N VAL A 717 20.64 -7.28 2.20
CA VAL A 717 20.60 -5.82 2.13
C VAL A 717 21.69 -5.26 3.03
N VAL A 718 22.49 -4.31 2.52
CA VAL A 718 23.37 -3.46 3.32
C VAL A 718 22.85 -2.03 3.26
N VAL A 719 22.65 -1.43 4.43
CA VAL A 719 22.22 -0.05 4.62
C VAL A 719 23.38 0.76 5.20
N GLU A 720 23.84 1.78 4.48
CA GLU A 720 24.79 2.77 4.98
C GLU A 720 24.03 3.98 5.53
N LEU A 721 24.35 4.42 6.75
CA LEU A 721 23.68 5.56 7.41
C LEU A 721 24.48 6.87 7.30
N ALA A 722 25.71 6.81 6.80
CA ALA A 722 26.46 7.99 6.41
C ALA A 722 25.95 8.53 5.06
N TYR A 723 25.64 9.83 5.01
CA TYR A 723 25.15 10.53 3.81
C TYR A 723 25.95 11.79 3.44
N ASN A 724 27.08 12.05 4.10
CA ASN A 724 27.87 13.25 3.79
C ASN A 724 28.63 13.10 2.45
N SER A 725 29.14 11.89 2.18
CA SER A 725 29.41 11.34 0.86
C SER A 725 28.48 10.15 0.58
N LEU A 726 28.35 9.78 -0.70
CA LEU A 726 27.73 8.54 -1.18
C LEU A 726 28.78 7.43 -1.49
N ASP A 727 30.05 7.70 -1.20
CA ASP A 727 31.18 6.85 -1.62
C ASP A 727 32.06 6.39 -0.44
N THR A 728 31.39 5.92 0.62
CA THR A 728 32.04 5.41 1.82
C THR A 728 32.93 4.19 1.49
N PRO A 729 33.96 3.88 2.31
CA PRO A 729 34.82 2.73 2.07
C PRO A 729 34.04 1.40 2.01
N LEU A 730 33.00 1.24 2.83
CA LEU A 730 32.09 0.11 2.82
C LEU A 730 31.30 0.02 1.51
N VAL A 731 30.73 1.14 1.05
CA VAL A 731 29.97 1.22 -0.21
C VAL A 731 30.86 0.87 -1.41
N ARG A 732 32.08 1.44 -1.49
CA ARG A 732 33.06 1.10 -2.53
C ARG A 732 33.44 -0.38 -2.54
N GLN A 733 33.74 -0.94 -1.36
CA GLN A 733 34.09 -2.34 -1.23
C GLN A 733 32.94 -3.25 -1.70
N LEU A 734 31.69 -2.93 -1.36
CA LEU A 734 30.53 -3.75 -1.70
C LEU A 734 30.08 -3.64 -3.16
N ARG A 735 30.38 -2.52 -3.86
CA ARG A 735 30.26 -2.44 -5.33
C ARG A 735 31.24 -3.41 -5.98
N ARG A 736 32.54 -3.26 -5.68
CA ARG A 736 33.61 -4.15 -6.15
C ARG A 736 33.35 -5.63 -5.85
N TYR A 737 32.90 -5.96 -4.64
CA TYR A 737 32.60 -7.34 -4.26
C TYR A 737 31.50 -7.98 -5.13
N ARG A 738 30.52 -7.21 -5.61
CA ARG A 738 29.50 -7.72 -6.56
C ARG A 738 30.08 -7.94 -7.94
N GLU A 739 30.89 -7.00 -8.42
CA GLU A 739 31.57 -7.09 -9.71
C GLU A 739 32.47 -8.34 -9.76
N GLU A 740 33.16 -8.64 -8.67
CA GLU A 740 34.06 -9.81 -8.54
C GLU A 740 33.35 -11.14 -8.28
N THR A 741 32.20 -11.16 -7.59
CA THR A 741 31.54 -12.42 -7.15
C THR A 741 30.17 -12.71 -7.77
N ASN A 742 29.55 -11.74 -8.44
CA ASN A 742 28.17 -11.77 -8.94
C ASN A 742 27.12 -12.14 -7.85
N THR A 743 27.40 -11.84 -6.57
CA THR A 743 26.49 -12.13 -5.46
C THR A 743 25.39 -11.06 -5.32
N PRO A 744 24.11 -11.45 -5.08
CA PRO A 744 22.97 -10.54 -5.20
C PRO A 744 22.72 -9.72 -3.93
N TRP A 745 23.71 -8.93 -3.52
CA TRP A 745 23.54 -7.93 -2.48
C TRP A 745 22.79 -6.70 -3.00
N VAL A 746 22.06 -6.01 -2.12
CA VAL A 746 21.45 -4.69 -2.37
C VAL A 746 22.16 -3.64 -1.49
N LEU A 747 22.50 -2.48 -2.06
CA LEU A 747 23.03 -1.33 -1.30
C LEU A 747 21.91 -0.32 -1.16
N ILE A 748 21.72 0.20 0.05
CA ILE A 748 20.94 1.39 0.34
C ILE A 748 21.90 2.42 0.92
N ASP A 749 21.94 3.60 0.32
CA ASP A 749 22.77 4.70 0.80
C ASP A 749 22.05 5.58 1.83
N GLY A 750 22.81 6.47 2.47
CA GLY A 750 22.28 7.32 3.53
C GLY A 750 21.29 8.40 3.06
N LEU A 751 21.16 8.70 1.75
CA LEU A 751 20.15 9.62 1.25
C LEU A 751 18.76 8.99 1.25
N GLU A 752 18.59 7.73 0.82
CA GLU A 752 17.29 7.02 0.96
C GLU A 752 16.87 6.98 2.44
N VAL A 753 17.82 6.73 3.34
CA VAL A 753 17.52 6.58 4.78
C VAL A 753 17.22 7.91 5.48
N VAL A 754 17.96 8.99 5.20
CA VAL A 754 17.67 10.31 5.78
C VAL A 754 16.38 10.91 5.21
N ALA A 755 16.04 10.57 3.96
CA ALA A 755 14.76 10.97 3.36
C ALA A 755 13.58 10.26 4.03
N GLU A 756 13.57 8.93 4.13
CA GLU A 756 12.51 8.19 4.85
C GLU A 756 12.44 8.58 6.35
N GLN A 757 13.58 8.88 6.97
CA GLN A 757 13.65 9.38 8.35
C GLN A 757 12.99 10.76 8.49
N GLY A 758 13.19 11.64 7.50
CA GLY A 758 12.57 12.96 7.41
C GLY A 758 11.09 12.95 6.99
N PHE A 759 10.66 12.01 6.14
CA PHE A 759 9.24 11.82 5.81
C PHE A 759 8.45 11.44 7.06
N ALA A 760 8.96 10.50 7.86
CA ALA A 760 8.34 10.13 9.12
C ALA A 760 8.31 11.31 10.13
N GLN A 761 9.39 12.12 10.21
CA GLN A 761 9.37 13.33 11.05
C GLN A 761 8.34 14.35 10.57
N TRP A 762 8.24 14.57 9.26
CA TRP A 762 7.23 15.43 8.66
C TRP A 762 5.81 14.97 9.01
N GLU A 763 5.52 13.68 8.82
CA GLU A 763 4.19 13.09 9.03
C GLU A 763 3.77 13.19 10.51
N LEU A 764 4.70 12.96 11.44
CA LEU A 764 4.51 13.16 12.88
C LEU A 764 4.28 14.64 13.24
N MET A 765 5.14 15.55 12.78
CA MET A 765 5.12 16.96 13.20
C MET A 765 3.97 17.75 12.58
N THR A 766 3.50 17.39 11.37
CA THR A 766 2.45 18.14 10.66
C THR A 766 1.07 17.48 10.67
N GLY A 767 1.00 16.15 10.85
CA GLY A 767 -0.26 15.40 10.72
C GLY A 767 -0.75 15.28 9.27
N ARG A 768 0.12 15.59 8.30
CA ARG A 768 -0.10 15.52 6.86
C ARG A 768 0.90 14.59 6.21
N LYS A 769 0.53 13.98 5.08
CA LYS A 769 1.40 13.07 4.35
C LYS A 769 2.64 13.81 3.81
N ALA A 770 3.80 13.18 3.79
CA ALA A 770 5.01 13.75 3.20
C ALA A 770 4.87 13.85 1.66
N PRO A 771 5.16 14.99 1.01
CA PRO A 771 5.30 15.07 -0.44
C PRO A 771 6.67 14.49 -0.86
N ARG A 772 6.82 13.17 -0.76
CA ARG A 772 8.12 12.48 -0.77
C ARG A 772 8.93 12.73 -2.04
N ARG A 773 8.29 12.73 -3.21
CA ARG A 773 8.94 13.04 -4.50
C ARG A 773 9.48 14.47 -4.54
N LEU A 774 8.73 15.45 -4.04
CA LEU A 774 9.20 16.84 -3.96
C LEU A 774 10.40 16.93 -3.00
N MET A 775 10.25 16.37 -1.80
CA MET A 775 11.30 16.34 -0.78
C MET A 775 12.61 15.74 -1.33
N MET A 776 12.55 14.63 -2.07
CA MET A 776 13.73 14.05 -2.77
C MET A 776 14.27 14.96 -3.88
N THR A 777 13.38 15.52 -4.69
CA THR A 777 13.74 16.34 -5.87
C THR A 777 14.50 17.59 -5.45
N GLU A 778 14.10 18.26 -4.37
CA GLU A 778 14.81 19.44 -3.85
C GLU A 778 16.14 19.08 -3.17
N THR A 779 16.22 17.96 -2.45
CA THR A 779 17.47 17.55 -1.80
C THR A 779 18.58 17.17 -2.78
N THR A 780 18.23 16.62 -3.95
CA THR A 780 19.20 16.00 -4.86
C THR A 780 20.17 17.03 -5.49
N PRO A 781 19.72 18.14 -6.12
CA PRO A 781 20.61 19.20 -6.61
C PRO A 781 21.40 19.87 -5.49
N HIS A 782 20.77 20.13 -4.34
CA HIS A 782 21.45 20.73 -3.19
C HIS A 782 22.60 19.87 -2.67
N PHE A 783 22.43 18.54 -2.65
CA PHE A 783 23.47 17.60 -2.26
C PHE A 783 24.64 17.60 -3.26
N PHE A 784 24.37 17.41 -4.56
CA PHE A 784 25.42 17.33 -5.57
C PHE A 784 26.15 18.68 -5.80
N ASN A 785 25.43 19.81 -5.78
CA ASN A 785 26.06 21.14 -5.83
C ASN A 785 26.99 21.37 -4.64
N ARG A 786 26.58 20.94 -3.43
CA ARG A 786 27.44 21.00 -2.24
C ARG A 786 28.68 20.11 -2.39
N LEU A 787 28.57 18.90 -2.95
CA LEU A 787 29.75 18.07 -3.24
C LEU A 787 30.68 18.75 -4.26
N ALA A 788 30.15 19.30 -5.35
CA ALA A 788 30.94 19.98 -6.39
C ALA A 788 31.71 21.20 -5.83
N VAL A 789 31.07 22.04 -5.00
CA VAL A 789 31.72 23.20 -4.36
C VAL A 789 32.84 22.78 -3.39
N ASN A 790 32.69 21.64 -2.70
CA ASN A 790 33.74 21.11 -1.81
C ASN A 790 34.85 20.33 -2.55
N ALA A 791 34.62 19.92 -3.80
CA ALA A 791 35.61 19.24 -4.64
C ALA A 791 36.64 20.20 -5.27
N ILE A 792 36.39 21.51 -5.27
CA ILE A 792 37.33 22.53 -5.75
C ILE A 792 38.49 22.66 -4.75
N PRO A 793 39.76 22.36 -5.13
CA PRO A 793 40.87 22.47 -4.20
C PRO A 793 41.13 23.93 -3.80
N ARG A 794 41.01 24.24 -2.51
CA ARG A 794 41.46 25.53 -1.96
C ARG A 794 42.99 25.61 -2.02
N GLN A 795 43.53 26.17 -3.10
CA GLN A 795 44.96 26.49 -3.18
C GLN A 795 45.30 27.54 -2.12
N HIS A 796 45.99 27.10 -1.06
CA HIS A 796 46.64 27.99 -0.10
C HIS A 796 47.86 28.65 -0.75
N ASN A 797 47.66 29.82 -1.36
CA ASN A 797 48.76 30.73 -1.69
C ASN A 797 48.85 31.82 -0.62
N SER A 798 49.97 31.83 0.09
CA SER A 798 50.38 32.91 0.99
C SER A 798 50.89 34.13 0.20
N SER A 799 50.86 35.30 0.84
CA SER A 799 51.57 36.52 0.44
C SER A 799 51.38 37.04 -1.00
N THR A 800 50.44 37.96 -1.18
CA THR A 800 50.83 39.35 -1.55
C THR A 800 49.71 40.35 -1.25
N LYS A 801 50.04 41.48 -0.61
CA LYS A 801 49.11 42.61 -0.49
C LYS A 801 49.15 43.44 -1.77
N LYS A 802 48.05 43.50 -2.51
CA LYS A 802 47.74 44.63 -3.43
C LYS A 802 46.25 44.99 -3.30
N LYS A 803 45.96 46.28 -3.39
CA LYS A 803 44.60 46.82 -3.30
C LYS A 803 43.78 46.39 -4.52
N LEU A 804 42.52 46.03 -4.30
CA LEU A 804 41.48 46.18 -5.33
C LEU A 804 40.34 47.03 -4.76
N SER A 805 39.75 47.87 -5.60
CA SER A 805 38.66 48.78 -5.26
C SER A 805 37.29 48.15 -5.53
N THR A 806 36.26 48.83 -5.02
CA THR A 806 34.83 48.65 -5.28
C THR A 806 34.46 48.18 -6.70
N MET A 807 33.61 47.15 -6.78
CA MET A 807 32.64 46.98 -7.86
C MET A 807 31.45 46.15 -7.38
N HIS A 808 30.23 46.56 -7.77
CA HIS A 808 29.00 45.81 -7.49
C HIS A 808 28.83 44.63 -8.45
N ILE A 809 28.08 43.61 -8.01
CA ILE A 809 27.54 42.56 -8.88
C ILE A 809 26.00 42.68 -8.82
N PRO A 810 25.29 42.79 -9.97
CA PRO A 810 23.84 42.95 -10.01
C PRO A 810 23.08 41.62 -9.90
N ALA A 811 21.77 41.70 -9.64
CA ALA A 811 20.85 40.57 -9.65
C ALA A 811 20.58 40.05 -11.09
N PRO A 812 20.30 38.74 -11.26
CA PRO A 812 20.06 38.16 -12.58
C PRO A 812 18.63 38.42 -13.07
N HIS A 813 18.50 39.02 -14.27
CA HIS A 813 17.26 39.03 -15.02
C HIS A 813 17.14 37.80 -15.93
N THR A 814 15.90 37.38 -16.15
CA THR A 814 15.47 36.42 -17.19
C THR A 814 15.90 36.87 -18.59
N ASN A 815 16.34 35.95 -19.44
CA ASN A 815 16.51 36.21 -20.88
C ASN A 815 16.02 35.03 -21.74
N HIS A 816 15.21 35.36 -22.75
CA HIS A 816 15.09 34.58 -23.99
C HIS A 816 16.27 34.90 -24.89
N PHE A 817 16.81 33.90 -25.61
CA PHE A 817 17.66 34.01 -26.82
C PHE A 817 17.87 32.59 -27.41
N ASP A 818 18.10 32.35 -28.70
CA ASP A 818 17.99 33.21 -29.90
C ASP A 818 17.65 32.36 -31.17
N THR A 819 17.51 33.01 -32.32
CA THR A 819 17.24 32.42 -33.65
C THR A 819 18.46 32.39 -34.58
N THR A 820 18.49 31.46 -35.54
CA THR A 820 19.03 31.56 -36.93
C THR A 820 19.11 30.16 -37.58
N ALA A 821 18.99 29.94 -38.90
CA ALA A 821 18.46 30.75 -40.01
C ALA A 821 18.20 29.87 -41.28
N SER A 822 17.61 30.48 -42.33
CA SER A 822 17.43 29.95 -43.72
C SER A 822 16.27 28.94 -43.93
N THR A 823 15.57 28.84 -45.08
CA THR A 823 15.72 29.43 -46.44
C THR A 823 14.38 29.73 -47.15
N LEU A 824 14.31 30.84 -47.91
CA LEU A 824 13.65 31.02 -49.24
C LEU A 824 12.21 30.49 -49.54
N LYS A 825 11.18 31.39 -49.64
CA LYS A 825 10.58 31.91 -50.93
C LYS A 825 9.15 32.55 -50.84
N LYS A 826 9.05 33.77 -51.40
CA LYS A 826 7.99 34.32 -52.30
C LYS A 826 6.48 34.37 -51.92
N ARG A 827 6.02 35.64 -51.76
CA ARG A 827 4.92 36.36 -52.48
C ARG A 827 3.44 36.31 -52.03
N LYS A 828 2.83 37.51 -52.11
CA LYS A 828 1.39 37.91 -52.06
C LYS A 828 0.74 37.77 -50.66
N ARG A 829 -0.02 38.76 -50.13
CA ARG A 829 -1.23 39.50 -50.64
C ARG A 829 -2.42 38.53 -50.84
N ASP A 830 -3.64 38.81 -50.40
CA ASP A 830 -4.35 40.11 -50.28
C ASP A 830 -5.15 40.30 -48.96
N VAL A 831 -5.86 41.43 -48.86
CA VAL A 831 -6.85 41.79 -47.80
C VAL A 831 -8.24 41.91 -48.47
N PRO A 832 -9.35 41.72 -47.74
CA PRO A 832 -10.29 42.84 -47.64
C PRO A 832 -10.98 43.00 -46.27
N TRP A 833 -11.50 44.21 -46.03
CA TRP A 833 -12.27 44.63 -44.84
C TRP A 833 -13.78 44.40 -45.01
N ARG A 834 -14.54 44.52 -43.90
CA ARG A 834 -15.88 45.13 -43.88
C ARG A 834 -16.14 45.84 -42.53
N GLN A 835 -17.11 46.76 -42.53
CA GLN A 835 -17.52 47.64 -41.42
C GLN A 835 -18.97 47.38 -41.03
N GLU A 836 -19.37 47.89 -39.86
CA GLU A 836 -20.63 48.61 -39.49
C GLU A 836 -20.65 48.63 -37.94
N ASP A 837 -20.51 49.77 -37.25
CA ASP A 837 -21.48 50.87 -36.97
C ASP A 837 -22.58 50.47 -35.96
N GLY A 838 -22.95 51.27 -34.94
CA GLY A 838 -22.51 52.63 -34.60
C GLY A 838 -22.88 53.10 -33.16
N ASN A 839 -22.82 54.41 -32.91
CA ASN A 839 -22.88 55.07 -31.58
C ASN A 839 -24.30 55.36 -31.03
N LEU A 840 -24.40 55.54 -29.71
CA LEU A 840 -25.17 56.65 -29.07
C LEU A 840 -24.67 56.94 -27.64
N GLN A 841 -24.96 58.14 -27.10
CA GLN A 841 -24.31 58.72 -25.91
C GLN A 841 -25.25 58.93 -24.71
N GLY A 842 -24.70 59.00 -23.49
CA GLY A 842 -25.39 59.46 -22.28
C GLY A 842 -24.44 59.65 -21.08
N ASN A 843 -24.37 60.86 -20.52
CA ASN A 843 -23.43 61.22 -19.44
C ASN A 843 -23.91 60.81 -18.04
N LEU A 844 -22.97 60.55 -17.12
CA LEU A 844 -22.83 61.32 -15.87
C LEU A 844 -21.48 61.06 -15.18
N GLN A 845 -21.10 61.93 -14.24
CA GLN A 845 -19.74 62.07 -13.69
C GLN A 845 -19.53 61.28 -12.39
N CYS A 846 -18.28 60.87 -12.14
CA CYS A 846 -17.63 60.98 -10.82
C CYS A 846 -16.11 61.11 -11.00
N GLN A 847 -15.45 61.83 -10.09
CA GLN A 847 -14.00 62.10 -10.11
C GLN A 847 -13.24 61.07 -9.28
N PHE A 848 -12.05 60.68 -9.72
CA PHE A 848 -10.91 60.38 -8.85
C PHE A 848 -9.62 60.76 -9.57
N GLU A 849 -8.73 61.47 -8.89
CA GLU A 849 -7.43 61.89 -9.43
C GLU A 849 -6.37 60.80 -9.26
N ILE A 850 -5.23 60.98 -9.95
CA ILE A 850 -4.19 59.97 -10.18
C ILE A 850 -2.85 60.53 -9.64
N GLN A 851 -1.83 59.66 -9.53
CA GLN A 851 -0.39 59.98 -9.42
C GLN A 851 0.15 60.26 -7.99
N ASP A 852 1.38 59.90 -7.63
CA ASP A 852 2.32 58.84 -8.08
C ASP A 852 3.50 58.79 -7.05
N ILE A 853 4.62 58.12 -7.42
CA ILE A 853 5.99 58.38 -6.92
C ILE A 853 6.40 57.74 -5.57
N ASN A 854 6.77 56.47 -5.66
CA ASN A 854 8.13 55.95 -5.37
C ASN A 854 9.10 56.70 -4.41
N MET A 855 9.61 55.89 -3.45
CA MET A 855 11.04 55.64 -3.18
C MET A 855 11.88 56.46 -2.18
N LEU A 856 12.71 55.67 -1.47
CA LEU A 856 14.00 55.94 -0.80
C LEU A 856 14.07 56.37 0.68
N GLU A 857 14.98 55.67 1.36
CA GLU A 857 15.49 55.84 2.73
C GLU A 857 16.71 56.80 2.72
N PRO A 858 17.62 56.87 3.74
CA PRO A 858 17.57 56.44 5.15
C PRO A 858 18.04 57.54 6.14
N ALA A 859 18.03 57.27 7.45
CA ALA A 859 19.14 57.60 8.39
C ALA A 859 18.84 57.22 9.85
N THR A 860 19.88 56.85 10.59
CA THR A 860 19.92 56.86 12.06
C THR A 860 20.91 57.94 12.54
N ILE A 861 20.64 58.60 13.67
CA ILE A 861 21.63 59.06 14.69
C ILE A 861 20.90 59.69 15.90
N SER A 862 21.62 59.82 17.01
CA SER A 862 21.16 59.89 18.41
C SER A 862 20.90 61.29 19.00
N THR A 863 20.64 61.31 20.33
CA THR A 863 20.91 62.40 21.33
C THR A 863 19.99 63.64 21.31
N SER A 864 19.60 64.28 22.45
CA SER A 864 19.78 63.94 23.90
C SER A 864 19.09 64.94 24.87
N ILE A 865 18.87 64.50 26.13
CA ILE A 865 18.90 65.30 27.41
C ILE A 865 17.77 66.31 27.71
N SER A 866 17.07 66.10 28.85
CA SER A 866 17.15 66.95 30.07
C SER A 866 16.61 66.17 31.31
N GLN A 867 17.35 66.14 32.43
CA GLN A 867 17.04 66.78 33.75
C GLN A 867 15.77 66.25 34.48
N ARG A 868 15.74 65.98 35.79
CA ARG A 868 16.62 66.36 36.95
C ARG A 868 16.59 65.31 38.09
N GLN A 869 17.38 65.52 39.15
CA GLN A 869 17.55 64.63 40.32
C GLN A 869 16.42 64.71 41.36
N TRP A 870 16.30 63.68 42.22
CA TRP A 870 16.22 63.81 43.70
C TRP A 870 16.86 62.54 44.38
N LEU A 871 16.93 62.50 45.71
CA LEU A 871 18.03 61.84 46.47
C LEU A 871 17.79 60.42 47.03
N HIS A 872 18.93 59.75 47.34
CA HIS A 872 19.07 58.46 48.05
C HIS A 872 18.89 58.55 49.58
N LEU A 873 18.61 57.38 50.20
CA LEU A 873 19.10 56.71 51.44
C LEU A 873 18.32 55.35 51.46
N GLN A 874 18.67 54.19 52.05
CA GLN A 874 19.82 53.50 52.70
C GLN A 874 19.47 51.98 52.67
N SER A 875 20.33 50.96 52.86
CA SER A 875 21.80 50.79 52.92
C SER A 875 22.15 49.28 52.82
N THR A 876 23.44 48.93 52.67
CA THR A 876 23.99 47.56 52.80
C THR A 876 24.90 47.48 54.05
N PRO A 877 25.65 46.38 54.37
CA PRO A 877 25.59 44.95 53.98
C PRO A 877 25.63 43.96 55.19
N SER A 878 25.74 42.63 54.94
CA SER A 878 26.87 41.76 55.39
C SER A 878 26.56 40.36 55.95
N ASN A 879 27.52 39.44 55.68
CA ASN A 879 28.02 38.30 56.47
C ASN A 879 27.20 37.02 56.79
N MET A 880 27.81 35.88 56.38
CA MET A 880 27.95 34.60 57.14
C MET A 880 26.67 33.75 57.38
N SER A 881 26.73 32.41 57.56
CA SER A 881 27.77 31.38 57.35
C SER A 881 27.08 29.99 57.35
N ALA A 882 27.35 29.09 56.39
CA ALA A 882 28.16 27.87 56.54
C ALA A 882 27.59 26.71 57.41
N THR A 883 28.07 25.49 57.14
CA THR A 883 27.67 24.18 57.75
C THR A 883 26.26 23.69 57.35
N GLY A 884 25.99 22.37 57.29
CA GLY A 884 26.92 21.24 57.39
C GLY A 884 26.23 19.86 57.28
N ASP A 885 26.91 18.92 56.63
CA ASP A 885 26.83 17.45 56.73
C ASP A 885 25.48 16.67 56.76
N MET A 886 25.30 15.89 55.68
CA MET A 886 24.87 14.48 55.67
C MET A 886 25.27 13.69 56.94
N PRO A 887 24.53 12.63 57.38
CA PRO A 887 24.43 11.41 56.54
C PRO A 887 23.31 10.36 56.79
N LYS A 888 23.10 9.48 55.77
CA LYS A 888 22.90 7.99 55.84
C LYS A 888 21.90 7.46 56.91
N LYS A 889 20.78 6.75 56.59
CA LYS A 889 20.69 5.47 55.84
C LYS A 889 19.27 4.84 55.97
N ARG A 890 18.76 4.28 54.84
CA ARG A 890 18.02 2.98 54.69
C ARG A 890 16.71 2.66 55.49
N ARG A 891 15.78 2.03 54.74
CA ARG A 891 14.86 0.90 55.13
C ARG A 891 13.63 1.27 56.02
N ILE A 892 12.46 0.61 55.94
CA ILE A 892 11.88 -0.39 54.99
C ILE A 892 10.34 -0.49 55.18
N LEU A 893 9.59 -1.05 54.19
CA LEU A 893 8.15 -1.44 54.21
C LEU A 893 7.11 -0.33 54.56
N GLN A 894 6.01 -0.10 53.82
CA GLN A 894 4.84 -0.93 53.50
C GLN A 894 3.97 -1.38 54.71
N PRO A 895 2.62 -1.44 54.55
CA PRO A 895 1.69 -0.98 55.60
C PRO A 895 0.69 -2.05 56.09
N HIS A 896 -0.15 -1.71 57.07
CA HIS A 896 -1.51 -2.28 57.14
C HIS A 896 -2.56 -1.38 57.81
N SER A 897 -3.80 -1.63 57.41
CA SER A 897 -5.11 -1.06 57.77
C SER A 897 -5.56 -1.20 59.23
N HIS A 898 -6.44 -0.30 59.71
CA HIS A 898 -7.84 -0.69 60.00
C HIS A 898 -8.89 0.45 60.17
N ASN A 899 -10.16 0.00 60.22
CA ASN A 899 -11.46 0.71 60.16
C ASN A 899 -11.90 1.42 61.46
N GLN A 900 -13.07 2.09 61.36
CA GLN A 900 -14.13 2.36 62.37
C GLN A 900 -14.33 3.85 62.75
N GLN A 901 -15.56 4.36 62.99
CA GLN A 901 -16.92 3.99 62.54
C GLN A 901 -17.94 5.12 62.91
N GLN A 902 -19.17 5.08 62.36
CA GLN A 902 -20.39 5.78 62.86
C GLN A 902 -20.40 7.34 62.75
N HIS A 903 -21.52 8.09 62.89
CA HIS A 903 -22.91 7.78 63.29
C HIS A 903 -23.96 8.73 62.65
N LEU A 904 -25.24 8.30 62.63
CA LEU A 904 -26.51 9.09 62.61
C LEU A 904 -27.14 9.63 61.28
N ARG A 905 -28.46 9.83 61.41
CA ARG A 905 -29.58 10.21 60.50
C ARG A 905 -30.57 11.05 61.38
N PRO A 906 -31.71 11.67 60.94
CA PRO A 906 -32.74 11.08 60.04
C PRO A 906 -33.74 12.01 59.26
N HIS A 907 -34.71 11.38 58.56
CA HIS A 907 -36.06 11.85 58.14
C HIS A 907 -36.20 13.08 57.18
N SER A 908 -37.23 13.22 56.31
CA SER A 908 -38.36 12.38 55.83
C SER A 908 -38.97 13.02 54.55
N GLY A 909 -39.67 12.35 53.62
CA GLY A 909 -40.02 10.93 53.41
C GLY A 909 -41.24 10.74 52.47
N ILE A 910 -41.53 9.50 52.02
CA ILE A 910 -42.81 8.99 51.42
C ILE A 910 -43.13 9.51 49.97
N SER A 911 -43.68 8.75 49.00
CA SER A 911 -43.66 7.31 48.58
C SER A 911 -44.12 7.24 47.10
N VAL A 912 -43.93 6.16 46.30
CA VAL A 912 -44.77 4.94 46.16
C VAL A 912 -44.00 3.88 45.31
N THR A 913 -44.35 2.59 45.43
CA THR A 913 -43.74 1.36 44.84
C THR A 913 -44.46 0.92 43.52
N PRO A 914 -44.24 -0.25 42.86
CA PRO A 914 -43.39 -1.45 43.11
C PRO A 914 -42.65 -1.97 41.83
N PRO A 915 -42.26 -3.26 41.65
CA PRO A 915 -41.90 -4.36 42.56
C PRO A 915 -40.52 -5.04 42.31
N GLU A 916 -39.92 -5.54 43.40
CA GLU A 916 -39.16 -6.82 43.56
C GLU A 916 -37.89 -7.16 42.71
N VAL A 917 -37.19 -8.21 43.17
CA VAL A 917 -35.75 -8.46 42.94
C VAL A 917 -35.44 -9.97 42.97
N HIS A 918 -34.52 -10.43 42.11
CA HIS A 918 -33.70 -11.61 42.41
C HIS A 918 -32.20 -11.30 42.27
N HIS A 919 -31.39 -11.83 43.20
CA HIS A 919 -29.95 -11.56 43.28
C HIS A 919 -29.12 -12.40 42.29
N ALA A 920 -28.14 -11.75 41.64
CA ALA A 920 -26.98 -12.41 41.06
C ALA A 920 -25.69 -11.80 41.64
N ARG A 921 -24.67 -12.64 41.90
CA ARG A 921 -23.37 -12.22 42.46
C ARG A 921 -22.47 -11.65 41.37
N LYS A 922 -21.69 -10.61 41.68
CA LYS A 922 -20.61 -10.11 40.78
C LYS A 922 -19.51 -11.17 40.65
N ALA A 923 -19.07 -11.41 39.42
CA ALA A 923 -17.89 -12.21 39.10
C ALA A 923 -16.62 -11.32 38.93
N PRO A 924 -15.41 -11.85 39.18
CA PRO A 924 -14.15 -11.15 38.87
C PRO A 924 -13.86 -11.12 37.35
N PRO A 925 -12.95 -10.25 36.89
CA PRO A 925 -12.57 -10.15 35.47
C PRO A 925 -11.82 -11.40 34.97
N PRO A 926 -11.86 -11.70 33.65
CA PRO A 926 -11.28 -12.92 33.08
C PRO A 926 -9.76 -12.84 32.90
N THR A 927 -9.05 -13.85 33.40
CA THR A 927 -7.65 -14.13 33.03
C THR A 927 -7.63 -15.06 31.82
N LEU A 928 -7.01 -14.64 30.71
CA LEU A 928 -6.90 -15.47 29.51
C LEU A 928 -5.73 -16.46 29.60
N MET A 929 -6.05 -17.75 29.55
CA MET A 929 -5.09 -18.85 29.41
C MET A 929 -4.67 -19.03 27.94
N ILE A 930 -3.39 -19.34 27.72
CA ILE A 930 -2.85 -19.80 26.43
C ILE A 930 -2.65 -21.33 26.54
N PRO A 931 -3.01 -22.13 25.52
CA PRO A 931 -3.03 -23.59 25.64
C PRO A 931 -1.63 -24.20 25.78
N PHE A 932 -1.44 -25.02 26.81
CA PHE A 932 -0.28 -25.90 26.97
C PHE A 932 -0.39 -27.14 26.06
N PHE A 933 0.74 -27.60 25.53
CA PHE A 933 0.85 -28.94 24.95
C PHE A 933 1.10 -29.97 26.05
N ASP A 934 0.19 -30.92 26.22
CA ASP A 934 0.32 -32.04 27.17
C ASP A 934 1.37 -33.05 26.67
N ARG A 935 2.60 -32.97 27.21
CA ARG A 935 3.65 -33.99 26.96
C ARG A 935 3.35 -35.23 27.81
N ARG A 936 2.71 -36.22 27.20
CA ARG A 936 2.62 -37.58 27.77
C ARG A 936 3.81 -38.42 27.35
N GLU A 937 4.66 -38.74 28.32
CA GLU A 937 5.65 -39.80 28.19
C GLU A 937 4.92 -41.15 28.17
N ILE A 938 5.33 -42.05 27.26
CA ILE A 938 5.03 -43.48 27.35
C ILE A 938 6.35 -44.23 27.21
N SER A 939 6.47 -45.29 28.02
CA SER A 939 7.70 -46.01 28.35
C SER A 939 8.49 -46.56 27.16
N THR A 940 9.82 -46.57 27.34
CA THR A 940 10.77 -47.39 26.58
C THR A 940 10.37 -48.85 26.49
N SER A 941 10.52 -49.45 25.31
CA SER A 941 10.85 -50.87 25.16
C SER A 941 11.97 -51.04 24.15
N SER A 942 12.96 -51.86 24.51
CA SER A 942 14.18 -52.07 23.73
C SER A 942 14.01 -53.19 22.71
N LEU A 943 14.53 -53.01 21.49
CA LEU A 943 15.03 -54.12 20.68
C LEU A 943 16.14 -53.62 19.75
N SER A 944 17.23 -54.38 19.68
CA SER A 944 18.49 -53.99 19.03
C SER A 944 18.84 -54.91 17.86
N VAL A 945 19.21 -54.33 16.73
CA VAL A 945 20.08 -54.95 15.71
C VAL A 945 21.07 -53.88 15.26
N ALA A 946 22.31 -54.28 14.96
CA ALA A 946 23.41 -53.39 14.55
C ALA A 946 23.74 -53.59 13.06
N GLU A 947 24.99 -53.27 12.68
CA GLU A 947 25.59 -53.44 11.35
C GLU A 947 25.16 -52.43 10.26
N THR A 948 25.99 -52.10 9.26
CA THR A 948 27.32 -51.42 9.22
C THR A 948 27.75 -51.34 7.74
N TYR A 949 28.62 -50.38 7.38
CA TYR A 949 29.34 -50.32 6.07
C TYR A 949 28.46 -50.12 4.81
N ASP A 950 28.94 -49.58 3.68
CA ASP A 950 30.15 -48.78 3.44
C ASP A 950 29.92 -47.71 2.34
N ASP A 951 30.98 -47.00 1.98
CA ASP A 951 31.07 -45.92 1.00
C ASP A 951 31.09 -46.36 -0.50
N ASP A 952 31.21 -45.35 -1.36
CA ASP A 952 31.78 -45.37 -2.73
C ASP A 952 30.93 -45.78 -3.95
N ALA A 953 31.43 -45.43 -5.13
CA ALA A 953 30.74 -45.43 -6.43
C ALA A 953 31.37 -46.37 -7.47
N ILE A 954 30.68 -46.61 -8.60
CA ILE A 954 31.20 -46.71 -9.99
C ILE A 954 30.13 -47.26 -10.97
N SER A 955 30.23 -46.90 -12.25
CA SER A 955 29.39 -47.39 -13.35
C SER A 955 30.07 -48.51 -14.15
N PRO A 956 29.30 -49.46 -14.72
CA PRO A 956 29.72 -50.18 -15.92
C PRO A 956 28.86 -49.88 -17.16
N ARG A 957 29.42 -50.17 -18.34
CA ARG A 957 28.86 -50.01 -19.68
C ARG A 957 28.37 -51.34 -20.24
N THR A 958 27.45 -51.30 -21.21
CA THR A 958 27.37 -52.34 -22.27
C THR A 958 27.07 -51.69 -23.62
N MET A 959 27.57 -52.29 -24.71
CA MET A 959 27.46 -51.83 -26.11
C MET A 959 26.89 -52.95 -27.02
N PRO A 960 26.44 -52.66 -28.26
CA PRO A 960 25.45 -53.48 -28.98
C PRO A 960 26.06 -54.34 -30.12
N PRO A 961 25.19 -55.07 -30.87
CA PRO A 961 25.47 -55.39 -32.28
C PRO A 961 24.31 -55.06 -33.27
N THR A 962 24.68 -54.41 -34.39
CA THR A 962 24.18 -54.58 -35.79
C THR A 962 22.68 -54.81 -36.09
N THR A 963 21.94 -53.85 -36.69
CA THR A 963 21.72 -53.61 -38.16
C THR A 963 21.08 -54.78 -38.94
N THR A 964 19.98 -54.57 -39.68
CA THR A 964 19.99 -54.01 -41.05
C THR A 964 18.87 -52.99 -41.37
N THR A 965 18.86 -52.46 -42.60
CA THR A 965 18.16 -51.24 -43.03
C THR A 965 16.98 -51.46 -43.99
N ASN A 966 15.95 -50.60 -43.92
CA ASN A 966 15.32 -50.06 -45.14
C ASN A 966 14.70 -48.65 -44.92
N THR A 967 14.23 -48.00 -45.98
CA THR A 967 14.32 -46.53 -46.11
C THR A 967 13.01 -45.72 -46.12
N ASN A 968 13.15 -44.43 -45.75
CA ASN A 968 12.21 -43.30 -45.90
C ASN A 968 10.91 -43.31 -45.05
N ALA A 969 10.36 -42.16 -44.62
CA ALA A 969 10.71 -40.76 -44.92
C ALA A 969 10.91 -39.89 -43.66
N ASN A 970 11.71 -38.84 -43.81
CA ASN A 970 12.15 -37.97 -42.71
C ASN A 970 11.07 -36.92 -42.34
N SER A 971 10.29 -37.17 -41.28
CA SER A 971 9.50 -36.10 -40.65
C SER A 971 10.27 -35.50 -39.47
N LYS A 972 10.60 -34.21 -39.53
CA LYS A 972 11.15 -33.49 -38.38
C LYS A 972 10.10 -33.53 -37.26
N LEU A 973 10.42 -34.12 -36.11
CA LEU A 973 9.53 -34.23 -34.95
C LEU A 973 9.28 -32.84 -34.32
N VAL A 974 8.37 -32.08 -34.91
CA VAL A 974 8.12 -30.69 -34.48
C VAL A 974 7.40 -30.69 -33.13
N LEU A 975 8.04 -30.10 -32.12
CA LEU A 975 7.48 -29.85 -30.79
C LEU A 975 6.42 -28.72 -30.82
N ARG A 976 5.42 -28.83 -31.70
CA ARG A 976 4.29 -27.90 -31.79
C ARG A 976 3.47 -28.03 -30.49
N PRO A 977 3.11 -26.92 -29.82
CA PRO A 977 2.17 -26.97 -28.72
C PRO A 977 0.78 -27.39 -29.22
N CYS A 978 -0.07 -27.81 -28.29
CA CYS A 978 -1.47 -28.05 -28.61
C CYS A 978 -2.19 -26.75 -28.97
N HIS A 979 -2.94 -26.72 -30.08
CA HIS A 979 -3.74 -25.56 -30.50
C HIS A 979 -4.94 -25.21 -29.59
N VAL A 980 -5.19 -26.00 -28.54
CA VAL A 980 -6.32 -25.86 -27.60
C VAL A 980 -5.85 -25.62 -26.16
N CYS A 981 -4.84 -26.36 -25.67
CA CYS A 981 -4.29 -26.23 -24.32
C CYS A 981 -2.97 -25.44 -24.26
N HIS A 982 -2.33 -25.17 -25.41
CA HIS A 982 -1.04 -24.48 -25.60
C HIS A 982 0.15 -25.01 -24.78
N ARG A 983 -0.05 -26.13 -24.06
CA ARG A 983 1.01 -26.97 -23.51
C ARG A 983 1.89 -27.46 -24.65
N LYS A 984 3.20 -27.27 -24.50
CA LYS A 984 4.24 -27.79 -25.37
C LYS A 984 4.77 -29.11 -24.78
N PRO A 985 5.02 -30.16 -25.59
CA PRO A 985 5.76 -31.33 -25.11
C PRO A 985 7.17 -30.90 -24.68
N SER A 986 7.53 -31.16 -23.42
CA SER A 986 8.84 -30.81 -22.83
C SER A 986 9.90 -31.89 -22.99
N THR A 987 9.52 -33.09 -23.42
CA THR A 987 10.42 -34.21 -23.73
C THR A 987 9.97 -34.89 -25.03
N LYS A 988 10.88 -35.62 -25.68
CA LYS A 988 10.56 -36.38 -26.92
C LYS A 988 9.47 -37.44 -26.69
N ILE A 989 9.50 -38.09 -25.53
CA ILE A 989 8.52 -39.10 -25.08
C ILE A 989 7.11 -38.49 -24.95
N MET A 990 7.01 -37.20 -24.62
CA MET A 990 5.70 -36.55 -24.48
C MET A 990 5.00 -36.24 -25.81
N LEU A 991 5.57 -36.60 -26.97
CA LEU A 991 4.92 -36.41 -28.27
C LEU A 991 3.73 -37.35 -28.48
N ASP A 992 3.76 -38.56 -27.95
CA ASP A 992 2.70 -39.57 -28.10
C ASP A 992 1.40 -39.19 -27.35
N ALA A 993 1.50 -38.24 -26.40
CA ALA A 993 0.37 -37.63 -25.71
C ALA A 993 -0.34 -36.51 -26.53
N TYR A 994 0.01 -36.37 -27.82
CA TYR A 994 -0.59 -35.42 -28.76
C TYR A 994 -0.94 -36.13 -30.07
N ALA A 995 -2.12 -35.85 -30.61
CA ALA A 995 -2.49 -36.27 -31.96
C ALA A 995 -3.10 -35.11 -32.74
N ASP A 996 -3.01 -35.16 -34.06
CA ASP A 996 -3.55 -34.14 -34.94
C ASP A 996 -5.04 -34.41 -35.18
N CYS A 997 -5.89 -33.40 -34.99
CA CYS A 997 -7.35 -33.56 -34.99
C CYS A 997 -7.87 -34.06 -36.35
N GLU A 998 -8.63 -35.16 -36.37
CA GLU A 998 -9.15 -35.79 -37.59
C GLU A 998 -10.22 -34.97 -38.34
N LEU A 999 -10.57 -33.78 -37.82
CA LEU A 999 -11.33 -32.72 -38.52
C LEU A 999 -10.43 -31.55 -38.99
N CYS A 1000 -9.95 -30.70 -38.09
CA CYS A 1000 -9.21 -29.48 -38.46
C CYS A 1000 -7.71 -29.66 -38.77
N GLY A 1001 -7.16 -30.87 -38.64
CA GLY A 1001 -5.73 -31.18 -38.86
C GLY A 1001 -4.76 -30.58 -37.83
N GLN A 1002 -5.25 -29.83 -36.83
CA GLN A 1002 -4.40 -29.14 -35.86
C GLN A 1002 -4.05 -30.03 -34.66
N ARG A 1003 -2.81 -29.92 -34.17
CA ARG A 1003 -2.27 -30.73 -33.06
C ARG A 1003 -2.99 -30.48 -31.75
N ALA A 1004 -3.58 -31.52 -31.15
CA ALA A 1004 -4.22 -31.46 -29.86
C ALA A 1004 -3.48 -32.33 -28.82
N CYS A 1005 -3.31 -31.81 -27.61
CA CYS A 1005 -2.91 -32.60 -26.44
C CYS A 1005 -4.08 -33.52 -26.06
N TYR A 1006 -3.82 -34.70 -25.51
CA TYR A 1006 -4.87 -35.68 -25.20
C TYR A 1006 -5.99 -35.13 -24.29
N ILE A 1007 -5.68 -34.17 -23.41
CA ILE A 1007 -6.66 -33.40 -22.58
C ILE A 1007 -7.76 -32.74 -23.44
N CYS A 1008 -7.38 -32.25 -24.63
CA CYS A 1008 -8.22 -31.50 -25.55
C CYS A 1008 -8.54 -32.29 -26.82
N LEU A 1009 -8.27 -33.59 -26.85
CA LEU A 1009 -8.89 -34.51 -27.77
C LEU A 1009 -10.21 -35.03 -27.18
N ARG A 1010 -11.07 -35.48 -28.09
CA ARG A 1010 -12.39 -36.06 -27.88
C ARG A 1010 -12.56 -37.19 -28.88
N GLU A 1011 -13.36 -38.19 -28.51
CA GLU A 1011 -13.75 -39.26 -29.40
C GLU A 1011 -15.26 -39.16 -29.64
N CYS A 1012 -15.69 -39.11 -30.90
CA CYS A 1012 -17.10 -38.89 -31.21
C CYS A 1012 -17.97 -40.10 -30.86
N ASN A 1013 -19.04 -39.88 -30.08
CA ASN A 1013 -19.97 -40.91 -29.64
C ASN A 1013 -20.83 -41.50 -30.78
N ALA A 1014 -21.10 -40.74 -31.85
CA ALA A 1014 -22.01 -41.13 -32.93
C ALA A 1014 -21.60 -42.45 -33.62
N LEU A 1015 -22.59 -43.32 -33.86
CA LEU A 1015 -22.38 -44.70 -34.31
C LEU A 1015 -21.67 -44.78 -35.68
N ASN A 1016 -22.08 -43.95 -36.64
CA ASN A 1016 -21.59 -43.98 -38.02
C ASN A 1016 -20.46 -42.96 -38.28
N CYS A 1017 -19.78 -42.47 -37.23
CA CYS A 1017 -18.92 -41.28 -37.29
C CYS A 1017 -17.81 -41.29 -38.37
N ALA A 1018 -17.30 -42.46 -38.75
CA ALA A 1018 -16.20 -42.61 -39.72
C ALA A 1018 -16.55 -43.44 -40.96
N GLN A 1019 -17.83 -43.77 -41.19
CA GLN A 1019 -18.23 -44.37 -42.47
C GLN A 1019 -18.28 -43.30 -43.57
N GLN A 1020 -17.86 -43.71 -44.76
CA GLN A 1020 -17.66 -42.89 -45.96
C GLN A 1020 -16.67 -41.72 -45.82
N ARG A 1021 -15.39 -42.04 -46.06
CA ARG A 1021 -14.55 -41.23 -46.97
C ARG A 1021 -14.55 -41.90 -48.35
N GLN A 1022 -15.29 -41.34 -49.30
CA GLN A 1022 -14.88 -41.35 -50.71
C GLN A 1022 -14.68 -39.89 -51.14
N PRO A 1023 -13.68 -39.59 -51.96
CA PRO A 1023 -13.47 -38.24 -52.48
C PRO A 1023 -14.51 -37.93 -53.58
N PRO A 1024 -14.84 -36.65 -53.82
CA PRO A 1024 -15.57 -36.26 -55.03
C PRO A 1024 -14.68 -36.52 -56.26
N THR A 1025 -15.07 -37.48 -57.10
CA THR A 1025 -14.49 -37.68 -58.43
C THR A 1025 -15.04 -36.64 -59.39
N ASN A 1026 -14.18 -35.89 -60.07
CA ASN A 1026 -14.59 -34.87 -61.04
C ASN A 1026 -15.20 -35.50 -62.32
N GLY A 1027 -16.42 -35.07 -62.65
CA GLY A 1027 -16.93 -34.92 -64.02
C GLY A 1027 -17.37 -36.18 -64.77
N GLY A 1028 -18.59 -36.15 -65.33
CA GLY A 1028 -19.01 -37.13 -66.34
C GLY A 1028 -20.52 -37.33 -66.53
N VAL A 1029 -21.19 -36.38 -67.18
CA VAL A 1029 -22.20 -36.60 -68.25
C VAL A 1029 -23.38 -37.58 -68.02
N GLU A 1030 -24.61 -37.03 -68.03
CA GLU A 1030 -25.90 -37.67 -68.43
C GLU A 1030 -26.49 -38.80 -67.52
N CYS A 1031 -27.80 -39.06 -67.47
CA CYS A 1031 -28.99 -38.38 -68.04
C CYS A 1031 -30.27 -38.59 -67.17
N PHE A 1032 -31.36 -37.88 -67.52
CA PHE A 1032 -32.81 -38.07 -67.19
C PHE A 1032 -33.20 -39.40 -66.47
N ASP A 1033 -34.12 -39.51 -65.49
CA ASP A 1033 -35.48 -38.98 -65.41
C ASP A 1033 -36.27 -39.55 -64.19
N THR A 1034 -37.40 -38.90 -63.92
CA THR A 1034 -38.67 -39.26 -63.23
C THR A 1034 -38.88 -40.35 -62.13
N GLU A 1035 -39.63 -39.87 -61.13
CA GLU A 1035 -40.86 -40.46 -60.54
C GLU A 1035 -40.91 -41.24 -59.21
N MET A 1036 -42.05 -41.01 -58.55
CA MET A 1036 -42.43 -41.32 -57.17
C MET A 1036 -42.70 -42.81 -56.94
N GLY A 1037 -42.40 -43.30 -55.73
CA GLY A 1037 -42.88 -44.59 -55.23
C GLY A 1037 -42.95 -44.60 -53.70
N PHE A 1038 -44.16 -44.73 -53.15
CA PHE A 1038 -44.41 -44.77 -51.70
C PHE A 1038 -44.42 -46.20 -51.16
N HIS A 1039 -44.07 -46.34 -49.87
CA HIS A 1039 -44.31 -47.50 -48.99
C HIS A 1039 -43.62 -48.82 -49.37
N ASN A 1040 -42.67 -49.27 -48.54
CA ASN A 1040 -42.89 -50.22 -47.43
C ASN A 1040 -43.32 -51.63 -47.89
N ASP A 1041 -42.49 -52.63 -47.59
CA ASP A 1041 -42.81 -53.43 -46.41
C ASP A 1041 -41.55 -54.00 -45.72
N HIS A 1042 -41.70 -54.45 -44.48
CA HIS A 1042 -40.63 -55.04 -43.68
C HIS A 1042 -40.44 -56.53 -43.98
N HIS A 1043 -39.21 -57.03 -43.89
CA HIS A 1043 -38.88 -58.13 -42.96
C HIS A 1043 -37.38 -58.16 -42.59
N TYR A 1044 -37.05 -58.86 -41.50
CA TYR A 1044 -35.84 -58.62 -40.70
C TYR A 1044 -34.99 -59.88 -40.58
N HIS A 1045 -33.70 -59.81 -40.92
CA HIS A 1045 -32.71 -60.83 -40.56
C HIS A 1045 -31.44 -60.15 -40.01
N PRO A 1046 -30.92 -60.56 -38.83
CA PRO A 1046 -29.84 -59.84 -38.15
C PRO A 1046 -28.45 -60.33 -38.57
N ALA A 1047 -27.51 -59.39 -38.79
CA ALA A 1047 -26.09 -59.70 -38.99
C ALA A 1047 -25.16 -58.63 -38.37
N SER A 1048 -24.17 -59.11 -37.60
CA SER A 1048 -22.94 -58.43 -37.12
C SER A 1048 -22.82 -56.90 -37.22
N ALA A 1049 -23.00 -56.20 -36.08
CA ALA A 1049 -22.65 -54.78 -35.96
C ALA A 1049 -21.12 -54.57 -35.84
N TYR A 1050 -20.46 -54.21 -36.95
CA TYR A 1050 -19.06 -53.78 -36.96
C TYR A 1050 -18.86 -52.50 -36.12
N LYS A 1051 -18.00 -52.54 -35.10
CA LYS A 1051 -17.55 -51.32 -34.38
C LYS A 1051 -16.61 -50.50 -35.26
N GLY A 1052 -17.16 -49.54 -36.00
CA GLY A 1052 -16.38 -48.55 -36.73
C GLY A 1052 -15.47 -47.71 -35.81
N ARG A 1053 -14.24 -47.42 -36.24
CA ARG A 1053 -13.31 -46.54 -35.52
C ARG A 1053 -13.91 -45.14 -35.42
N LYS A 1054 -14.21 -44.67 -34.20
CA LYS A 1054 -14.70 -43.32 -33.94
C LYS A 1054 -13.64 -42.26 -34.24
N ARG A 1055 -14.06 -41.08 -34.72
CA ARG A 1055 -13.12 -40.00 -35.02
C ARG A 1055 -12.56 -39.35 -33.77
N LYS A 1056 -11.25 -39.11 -33.75
CA LYS A 1056 -10.54 -38.36 -32.71
C LYS A 1056 -10.36 -36.91 -33.13
N VAL A 1057 -11.19 -36.06 -32.53
CA VAL A 1057 -11.30 -34.63 -32.86
C VAL A 1057 -10.87 -33.79 -31.67
N CYS A 1058 -10.47 -32.54 -31.87
CA CYS A 1058 -10.21 -31.65 -30.74
C CYS A 1058 -11.53 -31.13 -30.13
N SER A 1059 -11.49 -30.64 -28.90
CA SER A 1059 -12.65 -30.03 -28.22
C SER A 1059 -13.07 -28.66 -28.81
N LEU A 1060 -12.54 -28.27 -29.98
CA LEU A 1060 -13.02 -27.15 -30.81
C LEU A 1060 -13.77 -27.64 -32.06
N CYS A 1061 -13.69 -28.94 -32.35
CA CYS A 1061 -14.40 -29.62 -33.43
C CYS A 1061 -15.37 -30.67 -32.86
N ALA A 1062 -15.76 -30.50 -31.60
CA ALA A 1062 -16.71 -31.31 -30.85
C ALA A 1062 -17.75 -30.42 -30.17
N ILE A 1063 -18.94 -30.97 -29.96
CA ILE A 1063 -20.02 -30.43 -29.16
C ILE A 1063 -20.26 -31.45 -28.03
N GLU A 1064 -20.35 -30.94 -26.80
CA GLU A 1064 -20.40 -31.74 -25.57
C GLU A 1064 -21.78 -31.51 -24.93
N GLY A 1065 -22.48 -32.59 -24.58
CA GLY A 1065 -23.82 -32.57 -24.00
C GLY A 1065 -24.00 -33.64 -22.94
N LEU A 1066 -25.17 -33.65 -22.27
CA LEU A 1066 -25.54 -34.61 -21.24
C LEU A 1066 -26.84 -35.32 -21.62
N THR A 1067 -26.95 -36.61 -21.33
CA THR A 1067 -28.23 -37.32 -21.32
C THR A 1067 -29.06 -36.94 -20.09
N ASP A 1068 -30.36 -37.27 -20.10
CA ASP A 1068 -31.23 -37.20 -18.91
C ASP A 1068 -30.71 -38.07 -17.75
N THR A 1069 -29.90 -39.09 -18.07
CA THR A 1069 -29.19 -39.95 -17.10
C THR A 1069 -27.84 -39.39 -16.63
N GLY A 1070 -27.48 -38.16 -17.04
CA GLY A 1070 -26.26 -37.47 -16.61
C GLY A 1070 -24.95 -37.98 -17.21
N GLN A 1071 -24.99 -38.73 -18.32
CA GLN A 1071 -23.79 -39.20 -19.01
C GLN A 1071 -23.34 -38.18 -20.07
N GLU A 1072 -22.03 -37.89 -20.12
CA GLU A 1072 -21.45 -37.03 -21.14
C GLU A 1072 -21.47 -37.71 -22.53
N ILE A 1073 -22.07 -37.04 -23.51
CA ILE A 1073 -22.05 -37.41 -24.92
C ILE A 1073 -21.29 -36.33 -25.69
N VAL A 1074 -20.35 -36.75 -26.54
CA VAL A 1074 -19.54 -35.86 -27.35
C VAL A 1074 -19.73 -36.17 -28.83
N TRP A 1075 -20.26 -35.23 -29.60
CA TRP A 1075 -20.40 -35.37 -31.05
C TRP A 1075 -19.41 -34.47 -31.78
N CYS A 1076 -18.72 -35.00 -32.79
CA CYS A 1076 -17.93 -34.13 -33.67
C CYS A 1076 -18.85 -33.26 -34.53
N VAL A 1077 -18.42 -32.03 -34.86
CA VAL A 1077 -19.26 -31.04 -35.57
C VAL A 1077 -19.80 -31.57 -36.90
N ASP A 1078 -19.05 -32.43 -37.60
CA ASP A 1078 -19.52 -33.13 -38.80
C ASP A 1078 -20.71 -34.07 -38.55
N CYS A 1079 -20.76 -34.76 -37.40
CA CYS A 1079 -21.88 -35.64 -37.07
C CYS A 1079 -23.12 -34.81 -36.74
N VAL A 1080 -22.98 -33.75 -35.93
CA VAL A 1080 -24.10 -32.83 -35.62
C VAL A 1080 -24.63 -32.13 -36.88
N ARG A 1081 -23.77 -31.87 -37.88
CA ARG A 1081 -24.19 -31.35 -39.19
C ARG A 1081 -24.84 -32.38 -40.12
N ARG A 1082 -24.63 -33.69 -39.89
CA ARG A 1082 -25.27 -34.78 -40.66
C ARG A 1082 -26.60 -35.19 -40.04
N GLU A 1083 -26.67 -35.27 -38.72
CA GLU A 1083 -27.86 -35.61 -37.92
C GLU A 1083 -28.66 -34.33 -37.60
N GLY A 1084 -28.87 -33.48 -38.62
CA GLY A 1084 -29.29 -32.09 -38.43
C GLY A 1084 -30.75 -31.91 -38.00
N VAL A 1085 -30.94 -31.07 -36.97
CA VAL A 1085 -32.21 -30.42 -36.58
C VAL A 1085 -33.33 -31.37 -36.11
N HIS A 1086 -33.07 -32.13 -35.03
CA HIS A 1086 -34.11 -32.55 -34.07
C HIS A 1086 -33.52 -32.90 -32.69
N HIS A 1087 -33.10 -31.87 -31.92
CA HIS A 1087 -33.13 -31.81 -30.45
C HIS A 1087 -32.68 -30.42 -29.97
#